data_AF-A0A534P814-F1
#
_entry.id   AF-A0A534P814-F1
#
_cell.length_a   1.000
_cell.length_b   1.000
_cell.length_c   1.000
_cell.angle_alpha   90.00
_cell.angle_beta   90.00
_cell.angle_gamma   90.00
#
_symmetry.space_group_name_H-M   'P 1'
#
loop_
_entity.id
_entity.type
_entity.pdbx_description
1 polymer ?
#
loop_
_entity_poly.entity_id
_entity_poly.type
_entity_poly.pdbx_seq_one_letter_code
_entity_poly.pdbx_strand_id
1 'polypeptide(L)'
;MLLTGFALVWLTLLAVYGIRVAFAGRFTHERAEKEPGSPFLGRFLIQFGYWAFSPLGKVCHKLGVTPNQLTAASLAASIAAAFFFALGKPDVAGALVILCAVFDALDGMVARARGTASDAGELIDAAVDRYAEIATFAGIAAYYRTYPLGFWLALASLGGALLVSYARAKGEISGIDARMGAMNRGERAMYLGIAGLVAPVVSRWLEPSASPPLYHALLAVLALIAVMANATALRRFLYIHGELRKRDGYGGELRGDPLHGWMNRATVASVIATVIDYGTFTVLVGIAGVYTGTSRAIGALLGAIANFTLNKLWTFRTGTESIWHEGPRYAAISLTSLLLNTLGVVLLTDGLHWNPLFAAALVGVLVAVAWNLPLHRHFVFRPSRRPRLALLGAVASATAAVAVLFVAYGVPSAEESVHGFSMQADDAAPSGSATFLPKLRPEAFYSESYSFLFSAEDGTFARVQFLVSNAGLEARGRAAARAVIVLPDGTTVEDADTFDPEQWSIHSEGAIEMGAHRLTMGPDASHHVHFAGKKLVLDATVLPETKALRPGGGRVVFDASGRAVFDQTIFALRSRFDGTVWSARRGNKRVKGYCYADTSYSTVPAYKSASLWLRMEAFDDGADGTAALAVLFPPQGSLHKPEGWLYTSRNGNTEIRSSDVKVTLEEPRHEPGGRFEYDVPQRIVAVALGSRDEKLTLTLQARRLLYKEDVLGEMGPLSRLLVSTVAAPMAYTYEDSFTLRIERKGEPLEVRSGTALTEFSYANKPSQLAAAF
;
A
#
# COMPACT_ATOMS: atom_id res chain seq x y z
N MET A 1 -29.48 7.17 -23.96
CA MET A 1 -30.56 6.79 -24.89
C MET A 1 -30.76 5.27 -24.96
N LEU A 2 -29.75 4.47 -25.28
CA LEU A 2 -29.88 2.99 -25.32
C LEU A 2 -30.26 2.39 -23.96
N LEU A 3 -29.54 2.72 -22.87
CA LEU A 3 -29.85 2.24 -21.53
C LEU A 3 -31.27 2.64 -21.07
N THR A 4 -31.67 3.88 -21.32
CA THR A 4 -32.99 4.41 -20.90
C THR A 4 -34.13 3.73 -21.64
N GLY A 5 -33.99 3.49 -22.95
CA GLY A 5 -35.00 2.76 -23.73
C GLY A 5 -35.09 1.29 -23.34
N PHE A 6 -33.93 0.64 -23.16
CA PHE A 6 -33.86 -0.75 -22.71
C PHE A 6 -34.49 -0.93 -21.32
N ALA A 7 -34.10 -0.10 -20.34
CA ALA A 7 -34.63 -0.14 -19.00
C ALA A 7 -36.15 0.09 -18.98
N LEU A 8 -36.64 1.07 -19.75
CA LEU A 8 -38.07 1.35 -19.84
C LEU A 8 -38.85 0.11 -20.30
N VAL A 9 -38.46 -0.49 -21.42
CA VAL A 9 -39.13 -1.68 -21.98
C VAL A 9 -39.17 -2.82 -20.96
N TRP A 10 -38.02 -3.17 -20.39
CA TRP A 10 -37.92 -4.28 -19.44
C TRP A 10 -38.65 -4.03 -18.12
N LEU A 11 -38.63 -2.80 -17.61
CA LEU A 11 -39.39 -2.42 -16.41
C LEU A 11 -40.91 -2.47 -16.68
N THR A 12 -41.37 -2.00 -17.85
CA THR A 12 -42.78 -2.15 -18.23
C THR A 12 -43.17 -3.62 -18.35
N LEU A 13 -42.38 -4.46 -19.01
CA LEU A 13 -42.66 -5.89 -19.13
C LEU A 13 -42.68 -6.56 -17.75
N LEU A 14 -41.74 -6.22 -16.87
CA LEU A 14 -41.70 -6.76 -15.52
C LEU A 14 -42.91 -6.31 -14.69
N ALA A 15 -43.35 -5.06 -14.83
CA ALA A 15 -44.55 -4.54 -14.17
C ALA A 15 -45.82 -5.26 -14.68
N VAL A 16 -45.97 -5.42 -15.99
CA VAL A 16 -47.07 -6.18 -16.59
C VAL A 16 -47.05 -7.63 -16.14
N TYR A 17 -45.87 -8.25 -16.04
CA TYR A 17 -45.73 -9.60 -15.50
C TYR A 17 -46.10 -9.67 -14.02
N GLY A 18 -45.72 -8.67 -13.22
CA GLY A 18 -46.14 -8.56 -11.82
C GLY A 18 -47.65 -8.50 -11.67
N ILE A 19 -48.32 -7.70 -12.50
CA ILE A 19 -49.79 -7.64 -12.58
C ILE A 19 -50.34 -9.02 -12.96
N ARG A 20 -49.82 -9.66 -14.00
CA ARG A 20 -50.21 -11.02 -14.39
C ARG A 20 -50.07 -12.00 -13.22
N VAL A 21 -48.96 -11.98 -12.50
CA VAL A 21 -48.71 -12.90 -11.38
C VAL A 21 -49.74 -12.69 -10.26
N ALA A 22 -50.14 -11.43 -10.01
CA ALA A 22 -51.17 -11.12 -9.02
C ALA A 22 -52.57 -11.64 -9.42
N PHE A 23 -52.93 -11.61 -10.70
CA PHE A 23 -54.29 -11.97 -11.16
C PHE A 23 -54.44 -13.39 -11.74
N ALA A 24 -53.40 -13.92 -12.38
CA ALA A 24 -53.44 -15.16 -13.16
C ALA A 24 -52.35 -16.17 -12.76
N GLY A 25 -51.59 -15.87 -11.69
CA GLY A 25 -50.51 -16.73 -11.21
C GLY A 25 -49.24 -16.69 -12.07
N ARG A 26 -48.24 -17.48 -11.67
CA ARG A 26 -46.93 -17.52 -12.34
C ARG A 26 -47.01 -18.23 -13.68
N PHE A 27 -46.23 -17.76 -14.65
CA PHE A 27 -46.09 -18.46 -15.93
C PHE A 27 -45.26 -19.74 -15.71
N THR A 28 -45.86 -20.89 -15.97
CA THR A 28 -45.20 -22.20 -15.87
C THR A 28 -44.69 -22.61 -17.25
N HIS A 29 -43.40 -22.96 -17.31
CA HIS A 29 -42.76 -23.50 -18.51
C HIS A 29 -41.95 -24.72 -18.07
N GLU A 30 -42.11 -25.85 -18.75
CA GLU A 30 -41.57 -27.16 -18.33
C GLU A 30 -40.04 -27.15 -18.10
N ARG A 31 -39.32 -26.30 -18.83
CA ARG A 31 -37.86 -26.11 -18.67
C ARG A 31 -37.48 -25.23 -17.49
N ALA A 32 -38.31 -24.24 -17.14
CA ALA A 32 -38.08 -23.37 -15.98
C ALA A 32 -38.29 -24.12 -14.65
N GLU A 33 -39.03 -25.25 -14.66
CA GLU A 33 -39.20 -26.12 -13.50
C GLU A 33 -38.01 -27.06 -13.29
N LYS A 34 -37.34 -27.47 -14.38
CA LYS A 34 -36.17 -28.35 -14.37
C LYS A 34 -34.86 -27.63 -14.00
N GLU A 35 -34.85 -26.30 -13.98
CA GLU A 35 -33.68 -25.51 -13.57
C GLU A 35 -33.81 -25.05 -12.10
N PRO A 36 -32.88 -25.47 -11.21
CA PRO A 36 -32.79 -24.88 -9.88
C PRO A 36 -32.34 -23.43 -10.05
N GLY A 37 -33.24 -22.47 -9.79
CA GLY A 37 -32.88 -21.06 -9.73
C GLY A 37 -31.77 -20.82 -8.70
N SER A 38 -30.95 -19.79 -8.89
CA SER A 38 -29.89 -19.43 -7.96
C SER A 38 -30.32 -18.32 -7.00
N PRO A 39 -29.52 -18.01 -5.97
CA PRO A 39 -29.75 -16.84 -5.12
C PRO A 39 -29.78 -15.52 -5.89
N PHE A 40 -29.19 -15.47 -7.09
CA PHE A 40 -28.97 -14.24 -7.85
C PHE A 40 -29.86 -14.13 -9.09
N LEU A 41 -30.29 -15.25 -9.68
CA LEU A 41 -31.35 -15.31 -10.70
C LEU A 41 -32.46 -16.25 -10.23
N GLY A 42 -33.43 -15.70 -9.49
CA GLY A 42 -34.52 -16.46 -8.93
C GLY A 42 -35.46 -17.03 -10.00
N ARG A 43 -36.15 -18.13 -9.68
CA ARG A 43 -37.14 -18.78 -10.56
C ARG A 43 -38.17 -17.81 -11.14
N PHE A 44 -38.53 -16.77 -10.38
CA PHE A 44 -39.44 -15.71 -10.82
C PHE A 44 -38.94 -14.99 -12.08
N LEU A 45 -37.66 -14.63 -12.13
CA LEU A 45 -37.05 -13.92 -13.26
C LEU A 45 -36.88 -14.83 -14.48
N ILE A 46 -36.59 -16.12 -14.26
CA ILE A 46 -36.54 -17.12 -15.34
C ILE A 46 -37.93 -17.26 -15.99
N GLN A 47 -38.98 -17.43 -15.18
CA GLN A 47 -40.36 -17.52 -15.67
C GLN A 47 -40.81 -16.24 -16.38
N PHE A 48 -40.42 -15.07 -15.84
CA PHE A 48 -40.62 -13.79 -16.50
C PHE A 48 -39.97 -13.75 -17.89
N GLY A 49 -38.71 -14.19 -18.02
CA GLY A 49 -38.00 -14.24 -19.30
C GLY A 49 -38.73 -15.12 -20.33
N TYR A 50 -39.11 -16.35 -19.95
CA TYR A 50 -39.90 -17.23 -20.83
C TYR A 50 -41.24 -16.61 -21.24
N TRP A 51 -41.93 -15.93 -20.32
CA TRP A 51 -43.17 -15.23 -20.63
C TRP A 51 -42.95 -14.06 -21.60
N ALA A 52 -41.91 -13.25 -21.37
CA ALA A 52 -41.56 -12.11 -22.20
C ALA A 52 -41.15 -12.53 -23.63
N PHE A 53 -40.46 -13.66 -23.77
CA PHE A 53 -39.99 -14.17 -25.07
C PHE A 53 -41.02 -15.01 -25.83
N SER A 54 -42.03 -15.57 -25.15
CA SER A 54 -43.04 -16.42 -25.81
C SER A 54 -43.76 -15.77 -27.01
N PRO A 55 -44.16 -14.47 -26.97
CA PRO A 55 -44.73 -13.79 -28.12
C PRO A 55 -43.75 -13.71 -29.30
N LEU A 56 -42.48 -13.41 -29.02
CA LEU A 56 -41.42 -13.35 -30.03
C LEU A 56 -41.21 -14.72 -30.69
N GLY A 57 -41.18 -15.80 -29.90
CA GLY A 57 -41.07 -17.16 -30.42
C GLY A 57 -42.22 -17.53 -31.37
N LYS A 58 -43.46 -17.13 -31.05
CA LYS A 58 -44.63 -17.33 -31.91
C LYS A 58 -44.52 -16.54 -33.22
N VAL A 59 -44.00 -15.30 -33.16
CA VAL A 59 -43.79 -14.47 -34.35
C VAL A 59 -42.70 -15.08 -35.23
N CYS A 60 -41.55 -15.46 -34.69
CA CYS A 60 -40.49 -16.15 -35.42
C CYS A 60 -40.98 -17.44 -36.07
N HIS A 61 -41.78 -18.22 -35.35
CA HIS A 61 -42.42 -19.42 -35.88
C HIS A 61 -43.29 -19.10 -37.10
N LYS A 62 -44.19 -18.10 -37.00
CA LYS A 62 -45.07 -17.65 -38.09
C LYS A 62 -44.30 -17.10 -39.30
N LEU A 63 -43.19 -16.42 -39.08
CA LEU A 63 -42.37 -15.82 -40.13
C LEU A 63 -41.45 -16.81 -40.86
N GLY A 64 -41.47 -18.11 -40.53
CA GLY A 64 -40.63 -19.08 -41.22
C GLY A 64 -39.16 -19.11 -40.74
N VAL A 65 -38.77 -18.27 -39.77
CA VAL A 65 -37.40 -18.21 -39.22
C VAL A 65 -36.99 -19.57 -38.65
N THR A 66 -35.85 -20.11 -39.06
CA THR A 66 -35.36 -21.42 -38.60
C THR A 66 -34.58 -21.31 -37.28
N PRO A 67 -34.51 -22.37 -36.46
CA PRO A 67 -33.66 -22.38 -35.25
C PRO A 67 -32.20 -22.07 -35.57
N ASN A 68 -31.64 -22.67 -36.62
CA ASN A 68 -30.25 -22.44 -37.03
C ASN A 68 -29.98 -20.98 -37.42
N GLN A 69 -30.96 -20.25 -37.99
CA GLN A 69 -30.82 -18.82 -38.25
C GLN A 69 -30.72 -18.01 -36.96
N LEU A 70 -31.47 -18.38 -35.92
CA LEU A 70 -31.41 -17.74 -34.61
C LEU A 70 -30.09 -18.05 -33.88
N THR A 71 -29.63 -19.30 -33.94
CA THR A 71 -28.32 -19.69 -33.41
C THR A 71 -27.16 -18.99 -34.15
N ALA A 72 -27.26 -18.79 -35.47
CA ALA A 72 -26.28 -17.99 -36.21
C ALA A 72 -26.33 -16.50 -35.83
N ALA A 73 -27.54 -15.96 -35.60
CA ALA A 73 -27.72 -14.57 -35.16
C ALA A 73 -27.19 -14.35 -33.73
N SER A 74 -27.32 -15.32 -32.83
CA SER A 74 -26.76 -15.24 -31.48
C SER A 74 -25.23 -15.17 -31.53
N LEU A 75 -24.58 -16.03 -32.34
CA LEU A 75 -23.15 -15.99 -32.55
C LEU A 75 -22.68 -14.65 -33.13
N ALA A 76 -23.38 -14.14 -34.16
CA ALA A 76 -23.06 -12.85 -34.77
C ALA A 76 -23.17 -11.70 -33.76
N ALA A 77 -24.23 -11.69 -32.94
CA ALA A 77 -24.40 -10.71 -31.87
C ALA A 77 -23.28 -10.78 -30.84
N SER A 78 -22.82 -11.98 -30.47
CA SER A 78 -21.72 -12.18 -29.54
C SER A 78 -20.36 -11.73 -30.10
N ILE A 79 -20.05 -12.02 -31.37
CA ILE A 79 -18.84 -11.52 -32.04
C ILE A 79 -18.86 -9.98 -32.13
N ALA A 80 -20.01 -9.40 -32.45
CA ALA A 80 -20.17 -7.95 -32.43
C ALA A 80 -19.99 -7.39 -31.01
N ALA A 81 -20.53 -8.03 -29.97
CA ALA A 81 -20.33 -7.64 -28.58
C ALA A 81 -18.84 -7.65 -28.21
N ALA A 82 -18.10 -8.70 -28.60
CA ALA A 82 -16.67 -8.80 -28.38
C ALA A 82 -15.91 -7.63 -28.99
N PHE A 83 -16.22 -7.29 -30.24
CA PHE A 83 -15.64 -6.14 -30.94
C PHE A 83 -15.91 -4.81 -30.21
N PHE A 84 -17.15 -4.58 -29.78
CA PHE A 84 -17.51 -3.34 -29.05
C PHE A 84 -16.92 -3.28 -27.64
N PHE A 85 -16.78 -4.40 -26.94
CA PHE A 85 -16.03 -4.45 -25.68
C PHE A 85 -14.57 -4.04 -25.92
N ALA A 86 -13.91 -4.62 -26.93
CA ALA A 86 -12.52 -4.30 -27.25
C ALA A 86 -12.29 -2.82 -27.61
N LEU A 87 -13.27 -2.17 -28.23
CA LEU A 87 -13.26 -0.74 -28.54
C LEU A 87 -13.61 0.18 -27.36
N GLY A 88 -13.90 -0.36 -26.17
CA GLY A 88 -14.27 0.43 -25.01
C GLY A 88 -15.68 1.01 -25.05
N LYS A 89 -16.60 0.37 -25.80
CA LYS A 89 -18.03 0.71 -25.87
C LYS A 89 -18.88 -0.37 -25.16
N PRO A 90 -18.78 -0.50 -23.82
CA PRO A 90 -19.42 -1.58 -23.09
C PRO A 90 -20.95 -1.48 -23.08
N ASP A 91 -21.53 -0.31 -23.34
CA ASP A 91 -22.99 -0.12 -23.44
C ASP A 91 -23.57 -0.84 -24.65
N VAL A 92 -22.98 -0.64 -25.82
CA VAL A 92 -23.37 -1.33 -27.05
C VAL A 92 -23.08 -2.83 -26.92
N ALA A 93 -21.93 -3.18 -26.36
CA ALA A 93 -21.55 -4.56 -26.15
C ALA A 93 -22.51 -5.29 -25.17
N GLY A 94 -22.88 -4.64 -24.06
CA GLY A 94 -23.83 -5.18 -23.09
C GLY A 94 -25.22 -5.40 -23.68
N ALA A 95 -25.71 -4.48 -24.52
CA ALA A 95 -26.96 -4.65 -25.26
C ALA A 95 -26.90 -5.88 -26.21
N LEU A 96 -25.78 -6.07 -26.89
CA LEU A 96 -25.55 -7.20 -27.80
C LEU A 96 -25.43 -8.53 -27.07
N VAL A 97 -24.83 -8.57 -25.87
CA VAL A 97 -24.81 -9.78 -25.01
C VAL A 97 -26.23 -10.19 -24.63
N ILE A 98 -27.08 -9.23 -24.27
CA ILE A 98 -28.49 -9.52 -23.96
C ILE A 98 -29.22 -9.99 -25.21
N LEU A 99 -29.00 -9.35 -26.36
CA LEU A 99 -29.60 -9.77 -27.62
C LEU A 99 -29.18 -11.19 -28.01
N CYS A 100 -27.91 -11.55 -27.80
CA CYS A 100 -27.41 -12.91 -27.97
C CYS A 100 -28.20 -13.90 -27.10
N ALA A 101 -28.39 -13.61 -25.82
CA ALA A 101 -29.17 -14.45 -24.91
C ALA A 101 -30.65 -14.56 -25.30
N VAL A 102 -31.22 -13.53 -25.92
CA VAL A 102 -32.58 -13.58 -26.47
C VAL A 102 -32.67 -14.51 -27.67
N PHE A 103 -31.76 -14.41 -28.64
CA PHE A 103 -31.75 -15.29 -29.82
C PHE A 103 -31.55 -16.76 -29.44
N ASP A 104 -30.66 -17.02 -28.49
CA ASP A 104 -30.42 -18.32 -27.88
C ASP A 104 -31.69 -18.90 -27.20
N ALA A 105 -32.40 -18.08 -26.43
CA ALA A 105 -33.67 -18.54 -25.85
C ALA A 105 -34.73 -18.84 -26.93
N LEU A 106 -34.75 -18.06 -28.01
CA LEU A 106 -35.72 -18.19 -29.10
C LEU A 106 -35.48 -19.41 -29.99
N ASP A 107 -34.22 -19.80 -30.26
CA ASP A 107 -33.93 -20.94 -31.12
C ASP A 107 -34.54 -22.24 -30.58
N GLY A 108 -34.43 -22.47 -29.27
CA GLY A 108 -34.97 -23.63 -28.59
C GLY A 108 -36.49 -23.57 -28.53
N MET A 109 -37.08 -22.38 -28.36
CA MET A 109 -38.53 -22.20 -28.40
C MET A 109 -39.09 -22.52 -29.80
N VAL A 110 -38.45 -22.03 -30.86
CA VAL A 110 -38.87 -22.25 -32.26
C VAL A 110 -38.67 -23.71 -32.65
N ALA A 111 -37.55 -24.34 -32.28
CA ALA A 111 -37.29 -25.75 -32.56
C ALA A 111 -38.37 -26.66 -31.96
N ARG A 112 -38.79 -26.38 -30.71
CA ARG A 112 -39.87 -27.12 -30.05
C ARG A 112 -41.23 -26.83 -30.68
N ALA A 113 -41.54 -25.57 -30.98
CA ALA A 113 -42.80 -25.20 -31.62
C ALA A 113 -42.97 -25.84 -33.02
N ARG A 114 -41.86 -26.08 -33.74
CA ARG A 114 -41.86 -26.76 -35.05
C ARG A 114 -41.78 -28.28 -34.98
N GLY A 115 -41.52 -28.86 -33.81
CA GLY A 115 -41.22 -30.30 -33.71
C GLY A 115 -39.90 -30.71 -34.39
N THR A 116 -38.96 -29.77 -34.57
CA THR A 116 -37.65 -30.01 -35.22
C THR A 116 -36.50 -30.09 -34.20
N ALA A 117 -36.80 -30.31 -32.92
CA ALA A 117 -35.78 -30.52 -31.89
C ALA A 117 -35.03 -31.84 -32.17
N SER A 118 -33.70 -31.81 -32.12
CA SER A 118 -32.84 -32.97 -32.42
C SER A 118 -31.53 -32.91 -31.65
N ASP A 119 -30.90 -34.06 -31.42
CA ASP A 119 -29.60 -34.17 -30.74
C ASP A 119 -28.48 -33.43 -31.50
N ALA A 120 -28.54 -33.45 -32.84
CA ALA A 120 -27.62 -32.68 -33.68
C ALA A 120 -27.77 -31.16 -33.47
N GLY A 121 -29.02 -30.69 -33.30
CA GLY A 121 -29.29 -29.29 -32.96
C GLY A 121 -28.78 -28.93 -31.57
N GLU A 122 -28.97 -29.80 -30.57
CA GLU A 122 -28.46 -29.60 -29.21
C GLU A 122 -26.92 -29.53 -29.17
N LEU A 123 -26.23 -30.33 -29.98
CA LEU A 123 -24.78 -30.24 -30.13
C LEU A 123 -24.34 -28.89 -30.71
N ILE A 124 -25.01 -28.42 -31.77
CA ILE A 124 -24.69 -27.14 -32.43
C ILE A 124 -24.94 -25.97 -31.48
N ASP A 125 -26.10 -25.93 -30.84
CA ASP A 125 -26.49 -24.96 -29.80
C ASP A 125 -25.40 -24.89 -28.74
N ALA A 126 -25.13 -26.03 -28.09
CA ALA A 126 -24.11 -26.11 -27.08
C ALA A 126 -22.72 -25.71 -27.62
N ALA A 127 -22.33 -26.00 -28.86
CA ALA A 127 -21.03 -25.61 -29.39
C ALA A 127 -20.94 -24.09 -29.63
N VAL A 128 -21.96 -23.51 -30.26
CA VAL A 128 -22.06 -22.07 -30.54
C VAL A 128 -22.03 -21.28 -29.24
N ASP A 129 -22.66 -21.77 -28.19
CA ASP A 129 -22.61 -21.19 -26.85
C ASP A 129 -21.21 -20.99 -26.32
N ARG A 130 -20.35 -22.01 -26.44
CA ARG A 130 -18.95 -21.92 -26.00
C ARG A 130 -18.21 -20.87 -26.82
N TYR A 131 -18.38 -20.86 -28.13
CA TYR A 131 -17.73 -19.87 -28.99
C TYR A 131 -18.20 -18.44 -28.72
N ALA A 132 -19.49 -18.25 -28.44
CA ALA A 132 -20.03 -16.96 -28.03
C ALA A 132 -19.44 -16.50 -26.69
N GLU A 133 -19.34 -17.36 -25.67
CA GLU A 133 -18.70 -17.00 -24.41
C GLU A 133 -17.21 -16.69 -24.59
N ILE A 134 -16.49 -17.49 -25.38
CA ILE A 134 -15.07 -17.25 -25.72
C ILE A 134 -14.91 -15.88 -26.39
N ALA A 135 -15.71 -15.58 -27.42
CA ALA A 135 -15.64 -14.30 -28.12
C ALA A 135 -15.89 -13.13 -27.17
N THR A 136 -16.97 -13.21 -26.37
CA THR A 136 -17.36 -12.14 -25.43
C THR A 136 -16.26 -11.85 -24.43
N PHE A 137 -15.72 -12.87 -23.76
CA PHE A 137 -14.63 -12.69 -22.78
C PHE A 137 -13.32 -12.28 -23.45
N ALA A 138 -13.03 -12.74 -24.68
CA ALA A 138 -11.86 -12.29 -25.42
C ALA A 138 -11.92 -10.79 -25.75
N GLY A 139 -13.09 -10.27 -26.13
CA GLY A 139 -13.30 -8.83 -26.33
C GLY A 139 -13.07 -8.00 -25.07
N ILE A 140 -13.54 -8.51 -23.92
CA ILE A 140 -13.30 -7.88 -22.61
C ILE A 140 -11.82 -7.94 -22.22
N ALA A 141 -11.16 -9.09 -22.42
CA ALA A 141 -9.73 -9.23 -22.18
C ALA A 141 -8.91 -8.29 -23.07
N ALA A 142 -9.30 -8.14 -24.34
CA ALA A 142 -8.67 -7.20 -25.26
C ALA A 142 -8.81 -5.75 -24.79
N TYR A 143 -9.95 -5.37 -24.22
CA TYR A 143 -10.14 -4.06 -23.60
C TYR A 143 -9.15 -3.83 -22.45
N TYR A 144 -9.07 -4.78 -21.50
CA TYR A 144 -8.21 -4.68 -20.32
C TYR A 144 -6.76 -5.13 -20.54
N ARG A 145 -6.28 -5.30 -21.78
CA ARG A 145 -4.93 -5.83 -22.09
C ARG A 145 -3.78 -5.08 -21.41
N THR A 146 -3.94 -3.78 -21.13
CA THR A 146 -2.96 -2.94 -20.43
C THR A 146 -3.25 -2.78 -18.93
N TYR A 147 -4.33 -3.39 -18.43
CA TYR A 147 -4.75 -3.35 -17.02
C TYR A 147 -4.79 -4.79 -16.46
N PRO A 148 -3.69 -5.25 -15.81
CA PRO A 148 -3.50 -6.67 -15.48
C PRO A 148 -4.65 -7.31 -14.71
N LEU A 149 -5.23 -6.60 -13.73
CA LEU A 149 -6.35 -7.13 -12.95
C LEU A 149 -7.57 -7.44 -13.83
N GLY A 150 -8.00 -6.49 -14.67
CA GLY A 150 -9.14 -6.68 -15.56
C GLY A 150 -8.91 -7.79 -16.59
N PHE A 151 -7.68 -7.88 -17.14
CA PHE A 151 -7.30 -8.94 -18.06
C PHE A 151 -7.41 -10.33 -17.42
N TRP A 152 -6.81 -10.52 -16.24
CA TRP A 152 -6.85 -11.80 -15.55
C TRP A 152 -8.23 -12.15 -15.01
N LEU A 153 -9.04 -11.17 -14.61
CA LEU A 153 -10.43 -11.40 -14.24
C LEU A 153 -11.27 -11.87 -15.44
N ALA A 154 -11.04 -11.31 -16.63
CA ALA A 154 -11.69 -11.77 -17.86
C ALA A 154 -11.28 -13.21 -18.21
N LEU A 155 -10.00 -13.55 -18.11
CA LEU A 155 -9.51 -14.91 -18.34
C LEU A 155 -10.02 -15.91 -17.29
N ALA A 156 -10.03 -15.55 -16.01
CA ALA A 156 -10.55 -16.40 -14.94
C ALA A 156 -12.07 -16.62 -15.09
N SER A 157 -12.80 -15.59 -15.52
CA SER A 157 -14.23 -15.69 -15.85
C SER A 157 -14.47 -16.62 -17.03
N LEU A 158 -13.67 -16.51 -18.10
CA LEU A 158 -13.71 -17.42 -19.25
C LEU A 158 -13.44 -18.88 -18.83
N GLY A 159 -12.36 -19.10 -18.08
CA GLY A 159 -12.01 -20.43 -17.56
C GLY A 159 -13.14 -21.03 -16.72
N GLY A 160 -13.70 -20.24 -15.79
CA GLY A 160 -14.85 -20.65 -14.99
C GLY A 160 -16.08 -20.96 -15.83
N ALA A 161 -16.41 -20.12 -16.82
CA ALA A 161 -17.56 -20.32 -17.70
C ALA A 161 -17.46 -21.65 -18.48
N LEU A 162 -16.29 -21.94 -19.06
CA LEU A 162 -16.03 -23.19 -19.78
C LEU A 162 -16.05 -24.40 -18.86
N LEU A 163 -15.44 -24.31 -17.66
CA LEU A 163 -15.40 -25.41 -16.69
C LEU A 163 -16.78 -25.73 -16.11
N VAL A 164 -17.64 -24.73 -15.87
CA VAL A 164 -19.03 -24.94 -15.43
C VAL A 164 -19.81 -25.76 -16.46
N SER A 165 -19.67 -25.42 -17.75
CA SER A 165 -20.32 -26.13 -18.86
C SER A 165 -19.73 -27.52 -19.09
N TYR A 166 -18.40 -27.67 -19.01
CA TYR A 166 -17.71 -28.96 -19.16
C TYR A 166 -18.04 -29.92 -18.01
N ALA A 167 -18.05 -29.45 -16.76
CA ALA A 167 -18.43 -30.27 -15.61
C ALA A 167 -19.87 -30.81 -15.75
N ARG A 168 -20.79 -30.00 -16.27
CA ARG A 168 -22.16 -30.44 -16.56
C ARG A 168 -22.19 -31.51 -17.63
N ALA A 169 -21.55 -31.28 -18.78
CA ALA A 169 -21.50 -32.27 -19.86
C ALA A 169 -20.86 -33.59 -19.39
N LYS A 170 -19.79 -33.52 -18.58
CA LYS A 170 -19.15 -34.71 -18.02
C LYS A 170 -20.06 -35.44 -17.03
N GLY A 171 -20.79 -34.71 -16.19
CA GLY A 171 -21.82 -35.27 -15.31
C GLY A 171 -22.88 -36.01 -16.10
N GLU A 172 -23.45 -35.38 -17.13
CA GLU A 172 -24.49 -35.97 -17.99
C GLU A 172 -24.00 -37.24 -18.71
N ILE A 173 -22.78 -37.24 -19.28
CA ILE A 173 -22.15 -38.44 -19.88
C ILE A 173 -21.95 -39.55 -18.84
N SER A 174 -21.62 -39.19 -17.60
CA SER A 174 -21.50 -40.12 -16.49
C SER A 174 -22.85 -40.48 -15.85
N GLY A 175 -23.99 -40.02 -16.38
CA GLY A 175 -25.32 -40.28 -15.82
C GLY A 175 -25.52 -39.70 -14.41
N ILE A 176 -24.88 -38.57 -14.11
CA ILE A 176 -24.98 -37.82 -12.84
C ILE A 176 -25.49 -36.42 -13.14
N ASP A 177 -26.62 -36.03 -12.54
CA ASP A 177 -27.16 -34.68 -12.71
C ASP A 177 -26.37 -33.66 -11.87
N ALA A 178 -25.47 -32.93 -12.53
CA ALA A 178 -24.64 -31.90 -11.93
C ALA A 178 -25.16 -30.46 -12.18
N ARG A 179 -26.48 -30.26 -12.35
CA ARG A 179 -27.07 -28.91 -12.61
C ARG A 179 -26.96 -27.92 -11.46
N MET A 180 -26.59 -28.36 -10.25
CA MET A 180 -26.44 -27.50 -9.08
C MET A 180 -25.36 -26.41 -9.24
N GLY A 181 -25.45 -25.36 -8.42
CA GLY A 181 -24.46 -24.29 -8.34
C GLY A 181 -24.94 -22.94 -8.89
N ALA A 182 -24.12 -21.91 -8.72
CA ALA A 182 -24.41 -20.55 -9.16
C ALA A 182 -23.64 -20.23 -10.45
N MET A 183 -23.90 -19.06 -11.03
CA MET A 183 -23.18 -18.56 -12.19
C MET A 183 -23.35 -19.45 -13.43
N ASN A 184 -24.57 -19.94 -13.64
CA ASN A 184 -24.98 -20.61 -14.88
C ASN A 184 -24.92 -19.64 -16.08
N ARG A 185 -24.96 -20.17 -17.30
CA ARG A 185 -24.79 -19.37 -18.54
C ARG A 185 -25.75 -18.17 -18.62
N GLY A 186 -27.05 -18.39 -18.39
CA GLY A 186 -28.04 -17.32 -18.42
C GLY A 186 -27.79 -16.21 -17.37
N GLU A 187 -27.23 -16.57 -16.21
CA GLU A 187 -26.87 -15.62 -15.16
C GLU A 187 -25.68 -14.76 -15.58
N ARG A 188 -24.63 -15.39 -16.12
CA ARG A 188 -23.45 -14.68 -16.63
C ARG A 188 -23.81 -13.70 -17.73
N ALA A 189 -24.63 -14.14 -18.70
CA ALA A 189 -25.09 -13.29 -19.79
C ALA A 189 -25.89 -12.08 -19.28
N MET A 190 -26.76 -12.28 -18.29
CA MET A 190 -27.53 -11.19 -17.67
C MET A 190 -26.61 -10.21 -16.93
N TYR A 191 -25.67 -10.68 -16.10
CA TYR A 191 -24.79 -9.79 -15.35
C TYR A 191 -23.85 -9.01 -16.26
N LEU A 192 -23.22 -9.67 -17.24
CA LEU A 192 -22.35 -9.00 -18.21
C LEU A 192 -23.13 -8.00 -19.06
N GLY A 193 -24.33 -8.37 -19.49
CA GLY A 193 -25.20 -7.50 -20.27
C GLY A 193 -25.59 -6.21 -19.51
N ILE A 194 -26.07 -6.36 -18.28
CA ILE A 194 -26.47 -5.22 -17.43
C ILE A 194 -25.26 -4.39 -17.03
N ALA A 195 -24.15 -5.02 -16.64
CA ALA A 195 -22.92 -4.32 -16.28
C ALA A 195 -22.39 -3.50 -17.45
N GLY A 196 -22.39 -4.06 -18.67
CA GLY A 196 -22.01 -3.32 -19.88
C GLY A 196 -22.89 -2.11 -20.13
N LEU A 197 -24.22 -2.28 -20.06
CA LEU A 197 -25.20 -1.21 -20.25
C LEU A 197 -25.04 -0.05 -19.25
N VAL A 198 -24.73 -0.36 -17.99
CA VAL A 198 -24.66 0.62 -16.90
C VAL A 198 -23.24 1.19 -16.72
N ALA A 199 -22.21 0.50 -17.20
CA ALA A 199 -20.80 0.86 -17.01
C ALA A 199 -20.47 2.31 -17.38
N PRO A 200 -20.89 2.86 -18.53
CA PRO A 200 -20.59 4.25 -18.86
C PRO A 200 -21.23 5.26 -17.91
N VAL A 201 -22.45 4.99 -17.44
CA VAL A 201 -23.14 5.87 -16.49
C VAL A 201 -22.39 5.87 -15.17
N VAL A 202 -22.08 4.69 -14.62
CA VAL A 202 -21.36 4.56 -13.35
C VAL A 202 -19.96 5.17 -13.43
N SER A 203 -19.24 4.97 -14.55
CA SER A 203 -17.90 5.54 -14.73
C SER A 203 -17.89 7.06 -14.74
N ARG A 204 -18.94 7.73 -15.22
CA ARG A 204 -19.02 9.20 -15.19
C ARG A 204 -19.08 9.77 -13.76
N TRP A 205 -19.63 9.01 -12.81
CA TRP A 205 -19.71 9.42 -11.41
C TRP A 205 -18.43 9.10 -10.64
N LEU A 206 -17.85 7.92 -10.88
CA LEU A 206 -16.69 7.42 -10.13
C LEU A 206 -15.34 7.89 -10.69
N GLU A 207 -15.26 8.13 -12.00
CA GLU A 207 -14.00 8.43 -12.72
C GLU A 207 -14.19 9.54 -13.78
N PRO A 208 -14.65 10.75 -13.42
CA PRO A 208 -14.98 11.80 -14.39
C PRO A 208 -13.80 12.24 -15.28
N SER A 209 -12.55 12.00 -14.85
CA SER A 209 -11.33 12.37 -15.57
C SER A 209 -10.59 11.18 -16.22
N ALA A 210 -11.12 9.96 -16.07
CA ALA A 210 -10.69 8.69 -16.65
C ALA A 210 -10.65 8.63 -18.20
N SER A 211 -9.50 8.59 -18.89
CA SER A 211 -9.46 8.32 -20.35
C SER A 211 -8.34 7.36 -20.75
N PRO A 212 -8.64 6.08 -21.12
CA PRO A 212 -9.96 5.43 -21.11
C PRO A 212 -10.44 5.06 -19.69
N PRO A 213 -11.76 5.04 -19.44
CA PRO A 213 -12.33 4.69 -18.13
C PRO A 213 -12.13 3.21 -17.77
N LEU A 214 -11.91 2.88 -16.49
CA LEU A 214 -11.70 1.49 -16.07
C LEU A 214 -13.01 0.70 -15.98
N TYR A 215 -14.17 1.36 -15.97
CA TYR A 215 -15.49 0.73 -15.87
C TYR A 215 -15.62 -0.20 -14.65
N HIS A 216 -15.46 0.35 -13.44
CA HIS A 216 -15.57 -0.35 -12.16
C HIS A 216 -16.75 -1.32 -12.02
N ALA A 217 -17.93 -0.98 -12.57
CA ALA A 217 -19.09 -1.86 -12.56
C ALA A 217 -18.85 -3.18 -13.33
N LEU A 218 -18.16 -3.09 -14.47
CA LEU A 218 -17.80 -4.25 -15.27
C LEU A 218 -16.71 -5.09 -14.56
N LEU A 219 -15.71 -4.44 -13.96
CA LEU A 219 -14.69 -5.12 -13.15
C LEU A 219 -15.28 -5.87 -11.95
N ALA A 220 -16.23 -5.27 -11.23
CA ALA A 220 -16.91 -5.91 -10.10
C ALA A 220 -17.68 -7.15 -10.54
N VAL A 221 -18.36 -7.10 -11.69
CA VAL A 221 -19.07 -8.25 -12.25
C VAL A 221 -18.12 -9.33 -12.75
N LEU A 222 -17.00 -8.97 -13.37
CA LEU A 222 -15.96 -9.93 -13.76
C LEU A 222 -15.36 -10.63 -12.53
N ALA A 223 -15.09 -9.90 -11.45
CA ALA A 223 -14.62 -10.49 -10.19
C ALA A 223 -15.66 -11.48 -9.62
N LEU A 224 -16.93 -11.09 -9.61
CA LEU A 224 -18.03 -11.97 -9.18
C LEU A 224 -18.11 -13.24 -10.03
N ILE A 225 -18.05 -13.13 -11.36
CA ILE A 225 -18.11 -14.27 -12.29
C ILE A 225 -16.88 -15.16 -12.09
N ALA A 226 -15.68 -14.60 -12.06
CA ALA A 226 -14.43 -15.33 -11.89
C ALA A 226 -14.46 -16.19 -10.61
N VAL A 227 -14.89 -15.64 -9.49
CA VAL A 227 -14.96 -16.39 -8.23
C VAL A 227 -16.08 -17.44 -8.27
N MET A 228 -17.30 -17.03 -8.60
CA MET A 228 -18.48 -17.88 -8.47
C MET A 228 -18.55 -19.00 -9.51
N ALA A 229 -18.09 -18.76 -10.74
CA ALA A 229 -18.05 -19.76 -11.79
C ALA A 229 -17.01 -20.84 -11.47
N ASN A 230 -15.80 -20.46 -11.05
CA ASN A 230 -14.76 -21.43 -10.68
C ASN A 230 -15.13 -22.22 -9.42
N ALA A 231 -15.71 -21.56 -8.40
CA ALA A 231 -16.23 -22.25 -7.23
C ALA A 231 -17.35 -23.25 -7.58
N THR A 232 -18.24 -22.88 -8.51
CA THR A 232 -19.30 -23.77 -8.99
C THR A 232 -18.74 -24.95 -9.79
N ALA A 233 -17.79 -24.71 -10.69
CA ALA A 233 -17.12 -25.76 -11.44
C ALA A 233 -16.45 -26.78 -10.49
N LEU A 234 -15.69 -26.31 -9.51
CA LEU A 234 -15.06 -27.16 -8.50
C LEU A 234 -16.10 -27.97 -7.73
N ARG A 235 -17.19 -27.32 -7.28
CA ARG A 235 -18.28 -28.01 -6.58
C ARG A 235 -18.92 -29.11 -7.45
N ARG A 236 -19.11 -28.86 -8.75
CA ARG A 236 -19.64 -29.87 -9.69
C ARG A 236 -18.67 -31.04 -9.84
N PHE A 237 -17.38 -30.79 -10.02
CA PHE A 237 -16.39 -31.87 -10.11
C PHE A 237 -16.29 -32.70 -8.85
N LEU A 238 -16.26 -32.07 -7.67
CA LEU A 238 -16.23 -32.77 -6.38
C LEU A 238 -17.49 -33.62 -6.17
N TYR A 239 -18.65 -33.10 -6.56
CA TYR A 239 -19.91 -33.85 -6.51
C TYR A 239 -19.89 -35.06 -7.45
N ILE A 240 -19.51 -34.87 -8.71
CA ILE A 240 -19.40 -35.95 -9.70
C ILE A 240 -18.39 -37.01 -9.23
N HIS A 241 -17.23 -36.59 -8.72
CA HIS A 241 -16.22 -37.50 -8.19
C HIS A 241 -16.75 -38.32 -7.01
N GLY A 242 -17.48 -37.70 -6.08
CA GLY A 242 -18.10 -38.37 -4.96
C GLY A 242 -19.12 -39.42 -5.39
N GLU A 243 -19.97 -39.10 -6.37
CA GLU A 243 -20.98 -40.03 -6.91
C GLU A 243 -20.33 -41.19 -7.69
N LEU A 244 -19.27 -40.94 -8.45
CA LEU A 244 -18.52 -42.00 -9.13
C LEU A 244 -17.85 -42.96 -8.14
N ARG A 245 -17.20 -42.44 -7.08
CA ARG A 245 -16.61 -43.31 -6.05
C ARG A 245 -17.63 -44.18 -5.32
N LYS A 246 -18.87 -43.70 -5.14
CA LYS A 246 -19.97 -44.52 -4.60
C LYS A 246 -20.34 -45.66 -5.54
N ARG A 247 -20.31 -45.43 -6.87
CA ARG A 247 -20.60 -46.46 -7.88
C ARG A 247 -19.51 -47.52 -7.97
N ASP A 248 -18.24 -47.16 -7.77
CA ASP A 248 -17.09 -48.08 -7.86
C ASP A 248 -16.95 -49.05 -6.65
N GLY A 249 -17.98 -49.18 -5.79
CA GLY A 249 -18.00 -50.22 -4.77
C GLY A 249 -17.06 -50.02 -3.57
N TYR A 250 -16.53 -48.81 -3.35
CA TYR A 250 -15.86 -48.44 -2.09
C TYR A 250 -16.89 -48.24 -0.95
N GLY A 251 -17.74 -49.24 -0.73
CA GLY A 251 -18.61 -49.40 0.43
C GLY A 251 -17.83 -49.99 1.61
N GLY A 252 -16.82 -49.27 2.09
CA GLY A 252 -16.20 -49.53 3.39
C GLY A 252 -16.72 -48.51 4.39
N GLU A 253 -17.40 -48.99 5.43
CA GLU A 253 -17.97 -48.26 6.57
C GLU A 253 -17.35 -46.88 6.85
N LEU A 254 -17.95 -45.82 6.32
CA LEU A 254 -17.93 -44.53 6.99
C LEU A 254 -19.25 -44.41 7.74
N ARG A 255 -19.22 -44.86 9.01
CA ARG A 255 -20.16 -44.46 10.06
C ARG A 255 -20.58 -43.02 9.79
N GLY A 256 -21.89 -42.78 9.70
CA GLY A 256 -22.48 -41.50 9.34
C GLY A 256 -21.81 -40.34 10.07
N ASP A 257 -21.02 -39.58 9.33
CA ASP A 257 -20.44 -38.33 9.82
C ASP A 257 -21.55 -37.27 9.69
N PRO A 258 -22.02 -36.62 10.77
CA PRO A 258 -23.11 -35.62 10.77
C PRO A 258 -22.67 -34.27 10.13
N LEU A 259 -21.81 -34.34 9.12
CA LEU A 259 -20.97 -33.27 8.61
C LEU A 259 -21.24 -32.97 7.11
N HIS A 260 -22.48 -33.08 6.65
CA HIS A 260 -22.89 -32.42 5.40
C HIS A 260 -23.24 -30.94 5.70
N GLY A 261 -22.23 -30.07 5.72
CA GLY A 261 -22.42 -28.62 5.87
C GLY A 261 -21.51 -27.90 6.85
N TRP A 262 -20.52 -28.57 7.47
CA TRP A 262 -19.56 -27.89 8.34
C TRP A 262 -18.67 -26.91 7.59
N MET A 263 -18.32 -27.20 6.32
CA MET A 263 -17.51 -26.30 5.50
C MET A 263 -18.27 -24.99 5.23
N ASN A 264 -19.56 -25.07 4.89
CA ASN A 264 -20.43 -23.90 4.76
C ASN A 264 -20.55 -23.12 6.08
N ARG A 265 -20.67 -23.82 7.22
CA ARG A 265 -20.71 -23.18 8.56
C ARG A 265 -19.38 -22.52 8.93
N ALA A 266 -18.25 -23.14 8.61
CA ALA A 266 -16.91 -22.59 8.84
C ALA A 266 -16.67 -21.33 7.99
N THR A 267 -17.11 -21.34 6.73
CA THR A 267 -17.06 -20.18 5.85
C THR A 267 -17.95 -19.05 6.38
N VAL A 268 -19.18 -19.36 6.80
CA VAL A 268 -20.09 -18.35 7.40
C VAL A 268 -19.52 -17.79 8.71
N ALA A 269 -18.94 -18.63 9.57
CA ALA A 269 -18.27 -18.20 10.80
C ALA A 269 -17.09 -17.25 10.51
N SER A 270 -16.31 -17.55 9.47
CA SER A 270 -15.19 -16.70 9.04
C SER A 270 -15.67 -15.37 8.47
N VAL A 271 -16.76 -15.35 7.68
CA VAL A 271 -17.35 -14.10 7.16
C VAL A 271 -17.88 -13.22 8.30
N ILE A 272 -18.60 -13.81 9.27
CA ILE A 272 -19.09 -13.07 10.44
C ILE A 272 -17.92 -12.49 11.26
N ALA A 273 -16.86 -13.27 11.44
CA ALA A 273 -15.66 -12.80 12.12
C ALA A 273 -14.97 -11.63 11.40
N THR A 274 -14.89 -11.66 10.07
CA THR A 274 -14.34 -10.54 9.29
C THR A 274 -15.23 -9.30 9.38
N VAL A 275 -16.55 -9.46 9.40
CA VAL A 275 -17.48 -8.34 9.61
C VAL A 275 -17.31 -7.74 11.01
N ILE A 276 -17.11 -8.55 12.04
CA ILE A 276 -16.84 -8.08 13.40
C ILE A 276 -15.48 -7.36 13.47
N ASP A 277 -14.44 -7.90 12.84
CA ASP A 277 -13.13 -7.25 12.74
C ASP A 277 -13.24 -5.85 12.11
N TYR A 278 -13.74 -5.80 10.87
CA TYR A 278 -13.83 -4.56 10.11
C TYR A 278 -14.85 -3.57 10.69
N GLY A 279 -15.97 -4.07 11.23
CA GLY A 279 -16.99 -3.26 11.89
C GLY A 279 -16.45 -2.61 13.16
N THR A 280 -15.72 -3.36 13.99
CA THR A 280 -15.09 -2.81 15.20
C THR A 280 -14.03 -1.79 14.84
N PHE A 281 -13.18 -2.07 13.84
CA PHE A 281 -12.22 -1.10 13.32
C PHE A 281 -12.91 0.20 12.86
N THR A 282 -13.99 0.09 12.09
CA THR A 282 -14.72 1.24 11.55
C THR A 282 -15.36 2.08 12.65
N VAL A 283 -15.94 1.46 13.67
CA VAL A 283 -16.54 2.18 14.82
C VAL A 283 -15.46 2.85 15.66
N LEU A 284 -14.35 2.15 15.95
CA LEU A 284 -13.28 2.70 16.77
C LEU A 284 -12.59 3.88 16.08
N VAL A 285 -12.33 3.80 14.77
CA VAL A 285 -11.73 4.90 14.01
C VAL A 285 -12.74 6.01 13.73
N GLY A 286 -13.92 5.67 13.22
CA GLY A 286 -14.88 6.64 12.70
C GLY A 286 -15.73 7.34 13.75
N ILE A 287 -16.02 6.68 14.88
CA ILE A 287 -16.90 7.22 15.93
C ILE A 287 -16.11 7.56 17.19
N ALA A 288 -15.21 6.66 17.61
CA ALA A 288 -14.47 6.83 18.86
C ALA A 288 -13.12 7.57 18.70
N GLY A 289 -12.70 7.87 17.45
CA GLY A 289 -11.45 8.58 17.17
C GLY A 289 -10.19 7.85 17.64
N VAL A 290 -10.26 6.52 17.80
CA VAL A 290 -9.14 5.70 18.27
C VAL A 290 -8.15 5.48 17.13
N TYR A 291 -6.85 5.56 17.45
CA TYR A 291 -5.76 5.37 16.51
C TYR A 291 -5.94 4.10 15.65
N THR A 292 -5.58 4.18 14.37
CA THR A 292 -5.87 3.14 13.37
C THR A 292 -5.17 1.83 13.67
N GLY A 293 -3.93 1.87 14.19
CA GLY A 293 -3.17 0.67 14.57
C GLY A 293 -3.81 -0.08 15.74
N THR A 294 -4.21 0.64 16.80
CA THR A 294 -4.90 0.05 17.96
C THR A 294 -6.30 -0.44 17.58
N SER A 295 -7.04 0.32 16.78
CA SER A 295 -8.35 -0.08 16.25
C SER A 295 -8.25 -1.35 15.40
N ARG A 296 -7.19 -1.50 14.60
CA ARG A 296 -6.94 -2.67 13.75
C ARG A 296 -6.59 -3.90 14.59
N ALA A 297 -5.78 -3.74 15.64
CA ALA A 297 -5.42 -4.81 16.56
C ALA A 297 -6.64 -5.29 17.37
N ILE A 298 -7.47 -4.37 17.87
CA ILE A 298 -8.70 -4.69 18.61
C ILE A 298 -9.72 -5.38 17.71
N GLY A 299 -9.91 -4.89 16.48
CA GLY A 299 -10.76 -5.54 15.48
C GLY A 299 -10.30 -6.97 15.17
N ALA A 300 -9.01 -7.16 14.90
CA ALA A 300 -8.46 -8.47 14.58
C ALA A 300 -8.61 -9.46 15.76
N LEU A 301 -8.41 -8.99 17.00
CA LEU A 301 -8.59 -9.80 18.21
C LEU A 301 -10.05 -10.22 18.39
N LEU A 302 -10.99 -9.29 18.26
CA LEU A 302 -12.43 -9.56 18.41
C LEU A 302 -12.95 -10.45 17.28
N GLY A 303 -12.48 -10.26 16.06
CA GLY A 303 -12.75 -11.16 14.93
C GLY A 303 -12.22 -12.57 15.19
N ALA A 304 -10.99 -12.70 15.69
CA ALA A 304 -10.42 -14.00 16.04
C ALA A 304 -11.20 -14.71 17.15
N ILE A 305 -11.61 -14.00 18.20
CA ILE A 305 -12.44 -14.52 19.30
C ILE A 305 -13.82 -14.95 18.76
N ALA A 306 -14.45 -14.14 17.91
CA ALA A 306 -15.73 -14.47 17.29
C ALA A 306 -15.60 -15.73 16.41
N ASN A 307 -14.54 -15.82 15.61
CA ASN A 307 -14.29 -16.97 14.75
C ASN A 307 -14.06 -18.25 15.56
N PHE A 308 -13.28 -18.18 16.65
CA PHE A 308 -13.07 -19.31 17.56
C PHE A 308 -14.38 -19.76 18.21
N THR A 309 -15.15 -18.80 18.73
CA THR A 309 -16.40 -19.06 19.45
C THR A 309 -17.46 -19.67 18.53
N LEU A 310 -17.65 -19.13 17.33
CA LEU A 310 -18.56 -19.68 16.33
C LEU A 310 -18.12 -21.07 15.87
N ASN A 311 -16.82 -21.29 15.67
CA ASN A 311 -16.34 -22.61 15.28
C ASN A 311 -16.51 -23.66 16.38
N LYS A 312 -16.27 -23.31 17.64
CA LYS A 312 -16.45 -24.20 18.79
C LYS A 312 -17.92 -24.53 19.04
N LEU A 313 -18.78 -23.52 19.09
CA LEU A 313 -20.19 -23.68 19.48
C LEU A 313 -21.08 -24.17 18.34
N TRP A 314 -20.79 -23.77 17.09
CA TRP A 314 -21.72 -23.94 15.97
C TRP A 314 -21.17 -24.79 14.82
N THR A 315 -19.91 -24.60 14.42
CA THR A 315 -19.31 -25.33 13.29
C THR A 315 -18.93 -26.76 13.67
N PHE A 316 -18.15 -26.93 14.74
CA PHE A 316 -17.58 -28.22 15.16
C PHE A 316 -18.24 -28.80 16.42
N ARG A 317 -19.01 -28.00 17.17
CA ARG A 317 -19.86 -28.41 18.32
C ARG A 317 -19.09 -29.23 19.37
N THR A 318 -17.89 -28.83 19.76
CA THR A 318 -17.03 -29.55 20.74
C THR A 318 -17.38 -29.23 22.20
N GLY A 319 -18.67 -29.12 22.53
CA GLY A 319 -19.20 -28.54 23.77
C GLY A 319 -18.76 -29.14 25.12
N THR A 320 -17.95 -30.20 25.14
CA THR A 320 -17.50 -30.89 26.35
C THR A 320 -16.00 -30.78 26.64
N GLU A 321 -15.17 -30.24 25.73
CA GLU A 321 -13.72 -30.05 25.98
C GLU A 321 -13.37 -28.63 26.49
N SER A 322 -12.44 -28.57 27.45
CA SER A 322 -12.03 -27.35 28.16
C SER A 322 -11.33 -26.34 27.24
N ILE A 323 -11.80 -25.07 27.26
CA ILE A 323 -11.26 -23.94 26.49
C ILE A 323 -9.74 -23.78 26.66
N TRP A 324 -9.22 -24.18 27.83
CA TRP A 324 -7.80 -24.09 28.19
C TRP A 324 -6.86 -24.93 27.31
N HIS A 325 -7.37 -25.92 26.57
CA HIS A 325 -6.56 -26.75 25.67
C HIS A 325 -6.74 -26.38 24.18
N GLU A 326 -7.93 -25.95 23.79
CA GLU A 326 -8.25 -25.60 22.40
C GLU A 326 -7.84 -24.16 22.04
N GLY A 327 -7.96 -23.22 22.98
CA GLY A 327 -7.59 -21.81 22.77
C GLY A 327 -6.13 -21.61 22.34
N PRO A 328 -5.14 -22.17 23.06
CA PRO A 328 -3.72 -22.06 22.68
C PRO A 328 -3.40 -22.70 21.32
N ARG A 329 -4.07 -23.82 20.98
CA ARG A 329 -3.90 -24.49 19.68
C ARG A 329 -4.47 -23.66 18.53
N TYR A 330 -5.62 -23.03 18.75
CA TYR A 330 -6.24 -22.13 17.78
C TYR A 330 -5.40 -20.88 17.55
N ALA A 331 -4.86 -20.30 18.62
CA ALA A 331 -3.94 -19.17 18.54
C ALA A 331 -2.67 -19.53 17.75
N ALA A 332 -2.10 -20.71 17.98
CA ALA A 332 -0.92 -21.19 17.24
C ALA A 332 -1.18 -21.34 15.73
N ILE A 333 -2.36 -21.84 15.32
CA ILE A 333 -2.71 -21.90 13.90
C ILE A 333 -2.97 -20.52 13.33
N SER A 334 -3.68 -19.66 14.06
CA SER A 334 -3.95 -18.30 13.59
C SER A 334 -2.66 -17.50 13.39
N LEU A 335 -1.65 -17.69 14.25
CA LEU A 335 -0.33 -17.07 14.09
C LEU A 335 0.48 -17.66 12.93
N THR A 336 0.51 -18.99 12.77
CA THR A 336 1.21 -19.61 11.63
C THR A 336 0.51 -19.30 10.30
N SER A 337 -0.81 -19.14 10.31
CA SER A 337 -1.59 -18.63 9.18
C SER A 337 -1.18 -17.22 8.80
N LEU A 338 -1.06 -16.32 9.78
CA LEU A 338 -0.59 -14.95 9.55
C LEU A 338 0.81 -14.94 8.94
N LEU A 339 1.71 -15.78 9.45
CA LEU A 339 3.07 -15.93 8.96
C LEU A 339 3.10 -16.43 7.50
N LEU A 340 2.36 -17.49 7.18
CA LEU A 340 2.29 -18.04 5.83
C LEU A 340 1.65 -17.06 4.84
N ASN A 341 0.64 -16.31 5.29
CA ASN A 341 0.06 -15.23 4.49
C ASN A 341 1.10 -14.15 4.18
N THR A 342 1.86 -13.73 5.18
CA THR A 342 2.86 -12.67 5.02
C THR A 342 4.01 -13.11 4.11
N LEU A 343 4.61 -14.28 4.39
CA LEU A 343 5.72 -14.82 3.60
C LEU A 343 5.31 -15.17 2.17
N GLY A 344 4.13 -15.76 1.98
CA GLY A 344 3.64 -16.10 0.66
C GLY A 344 3.42 -14.85 -0.20
N VAL A 345 2.91 -13.76 0.39
CA VAL A 345 2.77 -12.49 -0.34
C VAL A 345 4.14 -11.95 -0.72
N VAL A 346 5.05 -11.81 0.24
CA VAL A 346 6.41 -11.29 0.01
C VAL A 346 7.15 -12.12 -1.06
N LEU A 347 7.04 -13.44 -1.04
CA LEU A 347 7.72 -14.29 -2.01
C LEU A 347 7.17 -14.13 -3.43
N LEU A 348 5.85 -13.96 -3.55
CA LEU A 348 5.21 -13.70 -4.84
C LEU A 348 5.45 -12.25 -5.31
N THR A 349 5.46 -11.25 -4.44
CA THR A 349 5.63 -9.84 -4.80
C THR A 349 7.07 -9.46 -5.02
N ASP A 350 7.98 -9.84 -4.12
CA ASP A 350 9.35 -9.35 -4.12
C ASP A 350 10.27 -10.34 -4.84
N GLY A 351 9.96 -11.65 -4.75
CA GLY A 351 10.71 -12.69 -5.45
C GLY A 351 10.28 -12.87 -6.91
N LEU A 352 8.97 -12.94 -7.17
CA LEU A 352 8.42 -13.22 -8.51
C LEU A 352 7.80 -11.98 -9.18
N HIS A 353 7.83 -10.81 -8.55
CA HIS A 353 7.30 -9.55 -9.08
C HIS A 353 5.79 -9.58 -9.43
N TRP A 354 5.00 -10.36 -8.69
CA TRP A 354 3.54 -10.43 -8.87
C TRP A 354 2.85 -9.22 -8.24
N ASN A 355 1.66 -8.90 -8.77
CA ASN A 355 0.83 -7.84 -8.21
C ASN A 355 0.48 -8.14 -6.72
N PRO A 356 0.70 -7.20 -5.79
CA PRO A 356 0.51 -7.42 -4.34
C PRO A 356 -0.90 -7.83 -3.93
N LEU A 357 -1.92 -7.27 -4.58
CA LEU A 357 -3.31 -7.59 -4.27
C LEU A 357 -3.64 -9.02 -4.72
N PHE A 358 -3.10 -9.45 -5.86
CA PHE A 358 -3.27 -10.80 -6.36
C PHE A 358 -2.49 -11.82 -5.54
N ALA A 359 -1.23 -11.52 -5.19
CA ALA A 359 -0.43 -12.32 -4.29
C ALA A 359 -1.13 -12.51 -2.93
N ALA A 360 -1.67 -11.42 -2.35
CA ALA A 360 -2.42 -11.47 -1.09
C ALA A 360 -3.71 -12.30 -1.18
N ALA A 361 -4.49 -12.13 -2.25
CA ALA A 361 -5.71 -12.92 -2.44
C ALA A 361 -5.40 -14.41 -2.64
N LEU A 362 -4.42 -14.74 -3.49
CA LEU A 362 -4.06 -16.12 -3.79
C LEU A 362 -3.49 -16.83 -2.55
N VAL A 363 -2.52 -16.21 -1.88
CA VAL A 363 -1.91 -16.77 -0.67
C VAL A 363 -2.96 -16.86 0.44
N GLY A 364 -3.82 -15.84 0.59
CA GLY A 364 -4.98 -15.85 1.49
C GLY A 364 -5.85 -17.08 1.34
N VAL A 365 -6.26 -17.37 0.10
CA VAL A 365 -7.09 -18.55 -0.22
C VAL A 365 -6.32 -19.85 0.01
N LEU A 366 -5.06 -19.94 -0.42
CA LEU A 366 -4.24 -21.13 -0.26
C LEU A 366 -3.99 -21.45 1.21
N VAL A 367 -3.63 -20.46 2.03
CA VAL A 367 -3.42 -20.64 3.47
C VAL A 367 -4.74 -20.98 4.16
N ALA A 368 -5.86 -20.34 3.79
CA ALA A 368 -7.16 -20.67 4.36
C ALA A 368 -7.56 -22.14 4.08
N VAL A 369 -7.41 -22.61 2.84
CA VAL A 369 -7.86 -23.94 2.40
C VAL A 369 -6.87 -25.05 2.77
N ALA A 370 -5.57 -24.82 2.57
CA ALA A 370 -4.53 -25.84 2.75
C ALA A 370 -3.96 -25.88 4.17
N TRP A 371 -4.02 -24.77 4.94
CA TRP A 371 -3.43 -24.70 6.28
C TRP A 371 -4.48 -24.57 7.38
N ASN A 372 -5.33 -23.54 7.33
CA ASN A 372 -6.28 -23.26 8.41
C ASN A 372 -7.34 -24.35 8.51
N LEU A 373 -8.00 -24.69 7.40
CA LEU A 373 -9.12 -25.63 7.41
C LEU A 373 -8.71 -27.04 7.91
N PRO A 374 -7.59 -27.65 7.48
CA PRO A 374 -7.19 -28.98 7.94
C PRO A 374 -6.71 -28.97 9.40
N LEU A 375 -5.94 -27.97 9.82
CA LEU A 375 -5.36 -27.93 11.17
C LEU A 375 -6.40 -27.57 12.23
N HIS A 376 -7.38 -26.71 11.94
CA HIS A 376 -8.47 -26.46 12.90
C HIS A 376 -9.22 -27.77 13.21
N ARG A 377 -9.51 -28.58 12.19
CA ARG A 377 -10.18 -29.87 12.36
C ARG A 377 -9.32 -30.92 13.06
N HIS A 378 -8.05 -31.08 12.66
CA HIS A 378 -7.23 -32.22 13.11
C HIS A 378 -6.31 -31.93 14.29
N PHE A 379 -6.03 -30.66 14.59
CA PHE A 379 -5.08 -30.25 15.64
C PHE A 379 -5.78 -29.52 16.79
N VAL A 380 -6.61 -28.51 16.51
CA VAL A 380 -7.28 -27.70 17.57
C VAL A 380 -8.37 -28.51 18.25
N PHE A 381 -9.35 -28.96 17.47
CA PHE A 381 -10.60 -29.55 17.95
C PHE A 381 -10.51 -31.09 18.01
N ARG A 382 -9.47 -31.61 18.68
CA ARG A 382 -9.19 -33.06 18.81
C ARG A 382 -9.65 -33.61 20.17
N PRO A 383 -10.36 -34.75 20.25
CA PRO A 383 -10.60 -35.46 21.51
C PRO A 383 -9.27 -35.97 22.09
N SER A 384 -8.92 -35.54 23.30
CA SER A 384 -7.55 -35.60 23.83
C SER A 384 -7.05 -36.98 24.32
N ARG A 385 -5.73 -37.26 24.15
CA ARG A 385 -4.88 -38.00 25.12
C ARG A 385 -3.39 -37.56 25.05
N ARG A 386 -2.92 -36.97 26.16
CA ARG A 386 -1.53 -36.79 26.69
C ARG A 386 -0.79 -35.44 26.56
N PRO A 387 0.03 -35.04 27.58
CA PRO A 387 0.27 -33.63 27.94
C PRO A 387 1.73 -33.13 27.80
N ARG A 388 2.61 -33.80 27.05
CA ARG A 388 4.04 -33.41 26.96
C ARG A 388 4.38 -32.38 25.88
N LEU A 389 3.44 -32.06 24.98
CA LEU A 389 3.65 -31.12 23.86
C LEU A 389 3.18 -29.69 24.15
N ALA A 390 2.52 -29.44 25.28
CA ALA A 390 2.03 -28.11 25.67
C ALA A 390 3.18 -27.12 25.98
N LEU A 391 4.33 -27.61 26.46
CA LEU A 391 5.50 -26.80 26.79
C LEU A 391 6.22 -26.28 25.53
N LEU A 392 6.33 -27.12 24.50
CA LEU A 392 6.88 -26.72 23.18
C LEU A 392 5.96 -25.71 22.48
N GLY A 393 4.64 -25.86 22.63
CA GLY A 393 3.66 -24.88 22.13
C GLY A 393 3.74 -23.53 22.84
N ALA A 394 4.00 -23.50 24.15
CA ALA A 394 4.16 -22.26 24.92
C ALA A 394 5.44 -21.50 24.56
N VAL A 395 6.56 -22.21 24.36
CA VAL A 395 7.85 -21.60 23.94
C VAL A 395 7.77 -21.08 22.49
N ALA A 396 7.14 -21.82 21.57
CA ALA A 396 6.89 -21.35 20.21
C ALA A 396 5.91 -20.15 20.16
N SER A 397 4.97 -20.07 21.11
CA SER A 397 4.03 -18.95 21.25
C SER A 397 4.72 -17.66 21.71
N ALA A 398 5.75 -17.75 22.56
CA ALA A 398 6.56 -16.60 22.96
C ALA A 398 7.38 -16.03 21.79
N THR A 399 7.92 -16.90 20.93
CA THR A 399 8.68 -16.48 19.72
C THR A 399 7.77 -15.89 18.64
N ALA A 400 6.54 -16.40 18.53
CA ALA A 400 5.60 -15.98 17.50
C ALA A 400 4.83 -14.69 17.87
N ALA A 401 4.64 -14.40 19.16
CA ALA A 401 4.12 -13.10 19.63
C ALA A 401 5.05 -11.92 19.26
N VAL A 402 6.36 -12.15 19.15
CA VAL A 402 7.34 -11.16 18.67
C VAL A 402 7.21 -10.92 17.15
N ALA A 403 6.71 -11.90 16.39
CA ALA A 403 6.47 -11.79 14.94
C ALA A 403 5.14 -11.08 14.57
N VAL A 404 4.18 -11.00 15.50
CA VAL A 404 2.92 -10.23 15.30
C VAL A 404 3.16 -8.72 15.40
N LEU A 405 4.16 -8.29 16.18
CA LEU A 405 4.67 -6.92 16.20
C LEU A 405 5.31 -6.48 14.87
N PHE A 406 5.70 -7.44 14.01
CA PHE A 406 6.30 -7.21 12.70
C PHE A 406 5.29 -6.82 11.61
N VAL A 407 4.05 -7.31 11.69
CA VAL A 407 3.02 -7.09 10.66
C VAL A 407 2.21 -5.81 10.93
N ALA A 408 2.18 -5.32 12.17
CA ALA A 408 1.50 -4.07 12.52
C ALA A 408 2.29 -2.80 12.14
N TYR A 409 3.56 -2.92 11.71
CA TYR A 409 4.45 -1.78 11.47
C TYR A 409 4.99 -1.65 10.04
N GLY A 410 4.74 -2.63 9.19
CA GLY A 410 5.14 -2.58 7.78
C GLY A 410 3.90 -2.57 6.90
N VAL A 411 3.85 -1.61 5.98
CA VAL A 411 2.88 -1.45 4.87
C VAL A 411 1.66 -0.56 5.17
N PRO A 412 1.78 0.74 4.84
CA PRO A 412 0.91 1.36 3.86
C PRO A 412 1.55 1.17 2.47
N SER A 413 0.96 0.29 1.68
CA SER A 413 1.14 0.24 0.23
C SER A 413 0.07 1.14 -0.37
N ALA A 414 0.47 2.35 -0.74
CA ALA A 414 -0.27 3.20 -1.65
C ALA A 414 0.73 3.74 -2.69
N GLU A 415 0.60 3.20 -3.90
CA GLU A 415 0.87 3.83 -5.20
C GLU A 415 2.31 4.25 -5.53
N GLU A 416 3.01 3.34 -6.24
CA GLU A 416 3.86 3.75 -7.35
C GLU A 416 2.96 4.23 -8.51
N SER A 417 2.88 5.56 -8.70
CA SER A 417 2.81 6.13 -10.04
C SER A 417 3.52 7.49 -10.08
N VAL A 418 4.24 7.64 -11.18
CA VAL A 418 5.15 8.66 -11.71
C VAL A 418 4.56 10.10 -11.75
N HIS A 419 5.38 11.15 -11.48
CA HIS A 419 5.79 12.23 -12.43
C HIS A 419 6.38 13.49 -11.75
N GLY A 420 7.56 13.91 -12.25
CA GLY A 420 8.02 15.31 -12.32
C GLY A 420 8.46 15.99 -11.02
N PHE A 421 9.77 16.03 -10.78
CA PHE A 421 10.35 16.98 -9.82
C PHE A 421 9.90 18.40 -10.19
N SER A 422 9.54 19.20 -9.18
CA SER A 422 9.20 20.60 -9.34
C SER A 422 10.37 21.36 -9.97
N MET A 423 10.39 21.47 -11.30
CA MET A 423 11.28 22.38 -12.04
C MET A 423 10.86 23.86 -11.90
N GLN A 424 9.83 24.17 -11.13
CA GLN A 424 9.36 25.55 -10.93
C GLN A 424 8.74 25.70 -9.53
N ALA A 425 9.56 26.02 -8.55
CA ALA A 425 9.11 26.77 -7.39
C ALA A 425 10.01 28.00 -7.30
N ASP A 426 9.41 29.18 -7.42
CA ASP A 426 10.11 30.47 -7.45
C ASP A 426 11.08 30.60 -6.26
N ASP A 427 12.34 30.93 -6.57
CA ASP A 427 13.43 31.27 -5.64
C ASP A 427 13.15 32.54 -4.79
N ALA A 428 11.91 33.04 -4.80
CA ALA A 428 11.49 34.33 -4.27
C ALA A 428 10.17 34.30 -3.47
N ALA A 429 9.76 33.16 -2.90
CA ALA A 429 8.63 33.15 -1.96
C ALA A 429 9.00 33.99 -0.71
N PRO A 430 8.21 35.00 -0.32
CA PRO A 430 8.51 35.82 0.86
C PRO A 430 8.49 34.96 2.13
N SER A 431 9.66 34.72 2.71
CA SER A 431 9.83 33.99 3.96
C SER A 431 9.52 34.89 5.16
N GLY A 432 8.24 35.12 5.43
CA GLY A 432 7.79 35.73 6.68
C GLY A 432 7.93 34.78 7.88
N SER A 433 7.92 35.30 9.11
CA SER A 433 8.01 34.53 10.37
C SER A 433 7.03 33.34 10.45
N ALA A 434 5.86 33.43 9.81
CA ALA A 434 4.86 32.37 9.73
C ALA A 434 5.29 31.14 8.88
N THR A 435 6.31 31.25 8.02
CA THR A 435 6.81 30.14 7.19
C THR A 435 7.54 29.09 8.03
N PHE A 436 8.01 29.49 9.20
CA PHE A 436 8.87 28.75 10.13
C PHE A 436 8.12 28.15 11.33
N LEU A 437 6.79 28.28 11.35
CA LEU A 437 5.97 27.63 12.35
C LEU A 437 5.90 26.12 12.07
N PRO A 438 6.11 25.25 13.08
CA PRO A 438 5.99 23.82 12.88
C PRO A 438 4.61 23.45 12.37
N LYS A 439 4.57 22.77 11.23
CA LYS A 439 3.32 22.44 10.55
C LYS A 439 2.91 21.06 11.01
N LEU A 440 2.45 20.92 12.26
CA LEU A 440 1.88 19.66 12.72
C LEU A 440 0.69 19.30 11.82
N ARG A 441 0.94 18.47 10.81
CA ARG A 441 -0.09 18.00 9.90
C ARG A 441 -0.65 16.68 10.44
N PRO A 442 -1.96 16.45 10.37
CA PRO A 442 -2.60 15.21 10.81
C PRO A 442 -2.32 14.02 9.87
N GLU A 443 -1.20 14.04 9.14
CA GLU A 443 -0.80 13.02 8.18
C GLU A 443 -0.26 11.75 8.89
N ALA A 444 -0.31 10.59 8.22
CA ALA A 444 -0.02 9.28 8.81
C ALA A 444 1.41 9.11 9.36
N PHE A 445 2.38 9.87 8.83
CA PHE A 445 3.71 10.05 9.37
C PHE A 445 4.10 11.51 9.16
N TYR A 446 4.67 12.13 10.19
CA TYR A 446 5.16 13.50 10.19
C TYR A 446 6.39 13.58 11.10
N SER A 447 7.44 14.20 10.59
CA SER A 447 8.64 14.53 11.36
C SER A 447 9.14 15.89 10.91
N GLU A 448 9.51 16.73 11.86
CA GLU A 448 10.07 18.05 11.59
C GLU A 448 11.22 18.32 12.56
N SER A 449 12.35 18.79 12.02
CA SER A 449 13.56 19.09 12.78
C SER A 449 13.99 20.53 12.56
N TYR A 450 14.54 21.12 13.62
CA TYR A 450 15.21 22.41 13.64
C TYR A 450 16.63 22.17 14.12
N SER A 451 17.62 22.36 13.25
CA SER A 451 19.01 22.05 13.54
C SER A 451 19.85 23.32 13.52
N PHE A 452 20.74 23.45 14.51
CA PHE A 452 21.67 24.56 14.67
C PHE A 452 23.07 23.99 14.83
N LEU A 453 23.98 24.42 13.98
CA LEU A 453 25.39 24.06 14.01
C LEU A 453 26.19 25.32 14.32
N PHE A 454 26.91 25.31 15.43
CA PHE A 454 27.70 26.41 15.95
C PHE A 454 29.18 26.09 15.85
N SER A 455 29.93 26.95 15.18
CA SER A 455 31.40 26.91 15.12
C SER A 455 31.96 28.12 15.85
N ALA A 456 32.57 27.91 17.01
CA ALA A 456 33.14 28.96 17.84
C ALA A 456 34.60 29.25 17.45
N GLU A 457 35.00 30.51 17.58
CA GLU A 457 36.36 30.99 17.31
C GLU A 457 37.44 30.29 18.16
N ASP A 458 37.06 29.74 19.32
CA ASP A 458 37.98 29.02 20.19
C ASP A 458 38.13 27.53 19.84
N GLY A 459 37.60 27.10 18.69
CA GLY A 459 37.65 25.73 18.19
C GLY A 459 36.55 24.81 18.74
N THR A 460 35.56 25.37 19.44
CA THR A 460 34.41 24.59 19.92
C THR A 460 33.40 24.41 18.81
N PHE A 461 32.97 23.18 18.58
CA PHE A 461 31.81 22.88 17.77
C PHE A 461 30.63 22.48 18.65
N ALA A 462 29.43 22.99 18.36
CA ALA A 462 28.21 22.56 19.01
C ALA A 462 27.10 22.33 18.00
N ARG A 463 26.34 21.26 18.18
CA ARG A 463 25.10 21.00 17.45
C ARG A 463 23.95 20.98 18.43
N VAL A 464 22.87 21.67 18.11
CA VAL A 464 21.61 21.60 18.84
C VAL A 464 20.49 21.27 17.86
N GLN A 465 19.65 20.30 18.21
CA GLN A 465 18.53 19.89 17.40
C GLN A 465 17.26 19.81 18.24
N PHE A 466 16.19 20.41 17.74
CA PHE A 466 14.83 20.22 18.23
C PHE A 466 14.07 19.40 17.20
N LEU A 467 13.47 18.30 17.63
CA LEU A 467 12.75 17.35 16.78
C LEU A 467 11.32 17.22 17.30
N VAL A 468 10.37 17.25 16.37
CA VAL A 468 8.96 16.96 16.62
C VAL A 468 8.53 15.88 15.65
N SER A 469 7.91 14.81 16.15
CA SER A 469 7.42 13.74 15.29
C SER A 469 6.21 13.03 15.88
N ASN A 470 5.27 12.64 15.02
CA ASN A 470 4.21 11.72 15.41
C ASN A 470 4.60 10.24 15.21
N ALA A 471 5.88 9.95 14.94
CA ALA A 471 6.40 8.60 14.80
C ALA A 471 6.31 7.82 16.13
N GLY A 472 5.41 6.84 16.21
CA GLY A 472 5.27 5.97 17.38
C GLY A 472 3.89 5.30 17.48
N LEU A 473 3.76 4.33 18.41
CA LEU A 473 2.55 3.53 18.67
C LEU A 473 1.29 4.35 18.95
N GLU A 474 1.44 5.54 19.52
CA GLU A 474 0.32 6.35 20.00
C GLU A 474 0.01 7.53 19.08
N ALA A 475 0.86 7.84 18.10
CA ALA A 475 0.72 8.94 17.13
C ALA A 475 0.39 10.33 17.76
N ARG A 476 0.70 10.55 19.04
CA ARG A 476 0.32 11.77 19.77
C ARG A 476 1.28 12.95 19.63
N GLY A 477 2.32 12.88 18.79
CA GLY A 477 3.30 13.97 18.61
C GLY A 477 4.27 14.03 19.79
N ARG A 478 5.38 13.29 19.68
CA ARG A 478 6.50 13.36 20.61
C ARG A 478 7.49 14.41 20.15
N ALA A 479 8.24 14.93 21.11
CA ALA A 479 9.34 15.83 20.82
C ALA A 479 10.63 15.33 21.46
N ALA A 480 11.76 15.76 20.92
CA ALA A 480 13.07 15.51 21.48
C ALA A 480 13.93 16.76 21.28
N ALA A 481 14.75 17.06 22.28
CA ALA A 481 15.78 18.08 22.19
C ALA A 481 17.12 17.39 22.41
N ARG A 482 18.11 17.73 21.58
CA ARG A 482 19.43 17.12 21.66
C ARG A 482 20.52 18.12 21.40
N ALA A 483 21.63 17.95 22.11
CA ALA A 483 22.83 18.74 21.88
C ALA A 483 24.11 17.90 21.99
N VAL A 484 25.05 18.18 21.11
CA VAL A 484 26.39 17.57 21.09
C VAL A 484 27.40 18.71 21.02
N ILE A 485 28.41 18.69 21.89
CA ILE A 485 29.51 19.65 21.87
C ILE A 485 30.83 18.91 21.77
N VAL A 486 31.65 19.35 20.81
CA VAL A 486 33.04 18.95 20.66
C VAL A 486 33.91 20.10 21.14
N LEU A 487 34.69 19.83 22.18
CA LEU A 487 35.62 20.79 22.76
C LEU A 487 36.93 20.87 21.95
N PRO A 488 37.73 21.95 22.09
CA PRO A 488 38.97 22.13 21.33
C PRO A 488 40.03 21.05 21.59
N ASP A 489 39.98 20.40 22.75
CA ASP A 489 40.83 19.24 23.09
C ASP A 489 40.37 17.94 22.41
N GLY A 490 39.27 18.00 21.65
CA GLY A 490 38.65 16.87 20.99
C GLY A 490 37.71 16.05 21.86
N THR A 491 37.40 16.48 23.09
CA THR A 491 36.43 15.80 23.96
C THR A 491 35.01 16.09 23.48
N THR A 492 34.20 15.04 23.31
CA THR A 492 32.77 15.15 22.97
C THR A 492 31.88 15.01 24.22
N VAL A 493 30.91 15.90 24.39
CA VAL A 493 29.86 15.84 25.43
C VAL A 493 28.50 15.88 24.73
N GLU A 494 27.66 14.88 25.03
CA GLU A 494 26.32 14.77 24.46
C GLU A 494 25.26 14.77 25.55
N ASP A 495 24.10 15.32 25.22
CA ASP A 495 22.91 15.29 26.06
C ASP A 495 21.65 15.32 25.21
N ALA A 496 20.61 14.61 25.67
CA ALA A 496 19.36 14.49 24.95
C ALA A 496 18.21 14.24 25.92
N ASP A 497 17.07 14.86 25.66
CA ASP A 497 15.85 14.67 26.41
C ASP A 497 14.68 14.42 25.44
N THR A 498 13.75 13.56 25.85
CA THR A 498 12.55 13.22 25.08
C THR A 498 11.30 13.62 25.86
N PHE A 499 10.27 14.06 25.13
CA PHE A 499 9.09 14.70 25.68
C PHE A 499 7.82 14.03 25.13
N ASP A 500 6.92 13.69 26.04
CA ASP A 500 5.56 13.29 25.69
C ASP A 500 4.72 14.52 25.30
N PRO A 501 3.60 14.34 24.57
CA PRO A 501 2.82 15.43 23.97
C PRO A 501 2.38 16.56 24.90
N GLU A 502 2.22 16.26 26.18
CA GLU A 502 1.79 17.23 27.20
C GLU A 502 2.95 18.07 27.76
N GLN A 503 4.20 17.71 27.43
CA GLN A 503 5.43 18.29 27.99
C GLN A 503 6.12 19.28 27.05
N TRP A 504 5.55 19.53 25.87
CA TRP A 504 6.07 20.48 24.91
C TRP A 504 4.94 21.27 24.25
N SER A 505 5.25 22.47 23.79
CA SER A 505 4.26 23.35 23.15
C SER A 505 4.90 24.25 22.11
N ILE A 506 4.07 24.72 21.17
CA ILE A 506 4.43 25.72 20.18
C ILE A 506 3.56 26.94 20.45
N HIS A 507 4.19 28.09 20.64
CA HIS A 507 3.49 29.35 20.88
C HIS A 507 3.14 30.05 19.57
N SER A 508 2.13 30.91 19.60
CA SER A 508 1.68 31.69 18.44
C SER A 508 2.77 32.57 17.81
N GLU A 509 3.72 33.03 18.62
CA GLU A 509 4.91 33.78 18.20
C GLU A 509 6.01 32.91 17.56
N GLY A 510 5.85 31.58 17.50
CA GLY A 510 6.83 30.66 16.93
C GLY A 510 7.92 30.18 17.88
N ALA A 511 7.73 30.35 19.18
CA ALA A 511 8.57 29.73 20.19
C ALA A 511 8.22 28.24 20.35
N ILE A 512 9.24 27.38 20.41
CA ILE A 512 9.11 25.96 20.73
C ILE A 512 9.66 25.75 22.13
N GLU A 513 8.81 25.24 23.02
CA GLU A 513 9.18 24.91 24.40
C GLU A 513 9.07 23.41 24.61
N MET A 514 10.15 22.80 25.12
CA MET A 514 10.24 21.37 25.42
C MET A 514 10.86 21.22 26.81
N GLY A 515 10.05 21.09 27.86
CA GLY A 515 10.56 21.10 29.23
C GLY A 515 11.44 22.32 29.54
N ALA A 516 12.74 22.10 29.80
CA ALA A 516 13.71 23.17 30.07
C ALA A 516 14.37 23.75 28.80
N HIS A 517 14.16 23.17 27.63
CA HIS A 517 14.69 23.67 26.36
C HIS A 517 13.72 24.64 25.71
N ARG A 518 14.25 25.68 25.09
CA ARG A 518 13.48 26.71 24.40
C ARG A 518 14.19 27.13 23.12
N LEU A 519 13.45 27.12 22.03
CA LEU A 519 13.81 27.79 20.80
C LEU A 519 12.86 28.97 20.60
N THR A 520 13.40 30.17 20.43
CA THR A 520 12.61 31.39 20.29
C THR A 520 13.05 32.16 19.05
N MET A 521 12.09 32.63 18.26
CA MET A 521 12.34 33.47 17.09
C MET A 521 11.92 34.91 17.42
N GLY A 522 12.89 35.83 17.39
CA GLY A 522 12.67 37.24 17.64
C GLY A 522 12.10 37.97 16.41
N PRO A 523 11.52 39.17 16.60
CA PRO A 523 10.92 39.97 15.52
C PRO A 523 11.90 40.38 14.42
N ASP A 524 13.21 40.46 14.75
CA ASP A 524 14.29 40.77 13.81
C ASP A 524 14.90 39.51 13.16
N ALA A 525 14.17 38.39 13.15
CA ALA A 525 14.64 37.07 12.74
C ALA A 525 15.82 36.52 13.56
N SER A 526 16.17 37.13 14.71
CA SER A 526 17.14 36.57 15.65
C SER A 526 16.62 35.26 16.25
N HIS A 527 17.47 34.24 16.39
CA HIS A 527 17.08 32.96 16.98
C HIS A 527 17.76 32.79 18.33
N HIS A 528 16.97 32.62 19.39
CA HIS A 528 17.48 32.32 20.72
C HIS A 528 17.34 30.82 20.99
N VAL A 529 18.49 30.14 21.07
CA VAL A 529 18.61 28.69 21.24
C VAL A 529 19.05 28.43 22.68
N HIS A 530 18.12 27.92 23.49
CA HIS A 530 18.37 27.53 24.87
C HIS A 530 18.19 26.02 25.01
N PHE A 531 19.29 25.29 25.15
CA PHE A 531 19.30 23.88 25.48
C PHE A 531 19.81 23.71 26.92
N ALA A 532 18.97 23.24 27.83
CA ALA A 532 19.34 22.99 29.22
C ALA A 532 19.16 21.52 29.59
N GLY A 533 20.17 20.70 29.30
CA GLY A 533 20.25 19.30 29.70
C GLY A 533 21.00 19.11 31.04
N LYS A 534 21.11 17.86 31.49
CA LYS A 534 21.78 17.47 32.74
C LYS A 534 23.30 17.53 32.67
N LYS A 535 23.87 17.21 31.50
CA LYS A 535 25.32 17.16 31.23
C LYS A 535 25.81 18.43 30.56
N LEU A 536 24.91 19.12 29.87
CA LEU A 536 25.25 20.20 28.97
C LEU A 536 24.18 21.30 28.98
N VAL A 537 24.62 22.56 29.05
CA VAL A 537 23.76 23.73 28.80
C VAL A 537 24.39 24.57 27.69
N LEU A 538 23.60 24.93 26.69
CA LEU A 538 23.96 25.88 25.64
C LEU A 538 22.88 26.95 25.58
N ASP A 539 23.28 28.19 25.71
CA ASP A 539 22.41 29.36 25.57
C ASP A 539 23.05 30.31 24.57
N ALA A 540 22.46 30.44 23.38
CA ALA A 540 23.05 31.21 22.29
C ALA A 540 22.00 32.04 21.55
N THR A 541 22.37 33.27 21.22
CA THR A 541 21.61 34.13 20.32
C THR A 541 22.28 34.14 18.95
N VAL A 542 21.54 33.70 17.93
CA VAL A 542 21.94 33.72 16.52
C VAL A 542 21.34 34.95 15.86
N LEU A 543 22.21 35.79 15.29
CA LEU A 543 21.85 37.01 14.58
C LEU A 543 21.96 36.74 13.08
N PRO A 544 20.85 36.65 12.34
CA PRO A 544 20.90 36.34 10.91
C PRO A 544 21.59 37.45 10.13
N GLU A 545 22.71 37.11 9.48
CA GLU A 545 23.36 38.00 8.49
C GLU A 545 22.84 37.72 7.07
N THR A 546 22.18 36.58 6.86
CA THR A 546 21.65 36.09 5.58
C THR A 546 20.13 36.02 5.62
N LYS A 547 19.46 36.32 4.49
CA LYS A 547 18.02 36.05 4.35
C LYS A 547 17.77 34.55 4.31
N ALA A 548 16.67 34.10 4.91
CA ALA A 548 16.25 32.72 4.81
C ALA A 548 16.05 32.32 3.35
N LEU A 549 16.63 31.18 3.00
CA LEU A 549 16.70 30.62 1.66
C LEU A 549 15.97 29.29 1.65
N ARG A 550 15.06 29.13 0.68
CA ARG A 550 14.57 27.82 0.31
C ARG A 550 15.38 27.30 -0.88
N PRO A 551 16.05 26.14 -0.78
CA PRO A 551 16.73 25.51 -1.89
C PRO A 551 15.78 25.30 -3.08
N GLY A 552 16.17 25.71 -4.30
CA GLY A 552 15.49 25.27 -5.53
C GLY A 552 15.60 23.75 -5.64
N GLY A 553 14.49 23.03 -5.47
CA GLY A 553 14.47 21.57 -5.35
C GLY A 553 14.51 21.01 -3.93
N GLY A 554 14.60 21.85 -2.88
CA GLY A 554 14.57 21.42 -1.47
C GLY A 554 13.27 20.75 -1.03
N ARG A 555 12.25 20.76 -1.90
CA ARG A 555 11.04 19.96 -1.76
C ARG A 555 11.11 18.73 -2.67
N VAL A 556 11.31 17.57 -2.08
CA VAL A 556 11.29 16.27 -2.76
C VAL A 556 9.90 15.66 -2.62
N VAL A 557 9.29 15.27 -3.72
CA VAL A 557 7.97 14.60 -3.75
C VAL A 557 8.17 13.13 -4.13
N PHE A 558 7.69 12.23 -3.30
CA PHE A 558 7.89 10.78 -3.43
C PHE A 558 6.67 10.04 -4.03
N ASP A 559 5.54 10.71 -4.20
CA ASP A 559 4.31 10.10 -4.72
C ASP A 559 3.58 10.97 -5.76
N ALA A 560 2.75 10.34 -6.61
CA ALA A 560 1.90 11.05 -7.58
C ALA A 560 0.90 12.01 -6.93
N SER A 561 0.51 11.75 -5.67
CA SER A 561 -0.50 12.53 -4.96
C SER A 561 0.03 13.88 -4.42
N GLY A 562 1.35 14.05 -4.36
CA GLY A 562 2.00 15.24 -3.82
C GLY A 562 1.96 15.34 -2.28
N ARG A 563 1.59 14.25 -1.60
CA ARG A 563 1.43 14.17 -0.14
C ARG A 563 2.67 13.60 0.55
N ALA A 564 3.39 12.69 -0.12
CA ALA A 564 4.64 12.13 0.36
C ALA A 564 5.77 13.10 0.00
N VAL A 565 6.23 13.90 0.98
CA VAL A 565 7.10 15.05 0.74
C VAL A 565 8.19 15.14 1.81
N PHE A 566 9.41 15.45 1.38
CA PHE A 566 10.46 16.02 2.21
C PHE A 566 10.65 17.49 1.80
N ASP A 567 10.86 18.38 2.77
CA ASP A 567 11.07 19.80 2.52
C ASP A 567 12.17 20.33 3.44
N GLN A 568 13.07 21.15 2.90
CA GLN A 568 14.13 21.82 3.66
C GLN A 568 14.12 23.33 3.42
N THR A 569 14.38 24.09 4.47
CA THR A 569 14.59 25.54 4.41
C THR A 569 15.79 25.92 5.28
N ILE A 570 16.73 26.67 4.71
CA ILE A 570 17.93 27.16 5.40
C ILE A 570 17.66 28.59 5.83
N PHE A 571 17.63 28.86 7.13
CA PHE A 571 17.30 30.20 7.63
C PHE A 571 18.49 30.94 8.24
N ALA A 572 19.62 30.25 8.45
CA ALA A 572 20.91 30.86 8.70
C ALA A 572 21.96 30.09 7.90
N LEU A 573 22.38 30.60 6.73
CA LEU A 573 23.48 29.98 5.97
C LEU A 573 24.85 30.35 6.56
N ARG A 574 24.93 31.57 7.12
CA ARG A 574 26.04 32.07 7.93
C ARG A 574 25.49 33.21 8.78
N SER A 575 25.53 33.04 10.10
CA SER A 575 24.98 34.01 11.05
C SER A 575 25.89 34.09 12.27
N ARG A 576 26.20 35.29 12.74
CA ARG A 576 26.98 35.42 13.99
C ARG A 576 26.16 34.91 15.15
N PHE A 577 26.83 34.25 16.09
CA PHE A 577 26.22 33.93 17.38
C PHE A 577 27.08 34.43 18.54
N ASP A 578 26.39 34.71 19.64
CA ASP A 578 26.98 35.00 20.94
C ASP A 578 26.24 34.16 21.97
N GLY A 579 26.97 33.38 22.75
CA GLY A 579 26.36 32.45 23.68
C GLY A 579 27.27 31.97 24.78
N THR A 580 26.70 31.20 25.69
CA THR A 580 27.40 30.51 26.78
C THR A 580 27.20 29.02 26.66
N VAL A 581 28.30 28.28 26.83
CA VAL A 581 28.32 26.83 26.88
C VAL A 581 28.80 26.41 28.26
N TRP A 582 28.03 25.55 28.91
CA TRP A 582 28.40 24.89 30.15
C TRP A 582 28.46 23.38 29.97
N SER A 583 29.53 22.78 30.48
CA SER A 583 29.62 21.33 30.69
C SER A 583 30.43 21.04 31.95
N ALA A 584 30.24 19.85 32.55
CA ALA A 584 30.95 19.47 33.77
C ALA A 584 32.49 19.56 33.68
N ARG A 585 33.05 19.42 32.47
CA ARG A 585 34.51 19.51 32.24
C ARG A 585 35.01 20.93 31.97
N ARG A 586 34.19 21.77 31.34
CA ARG A 586 34.60 23.11 30.88
C ARG A 586 34.16 24.23 31.82
N GLY A 587 33.16 23.98 32.66
CA GLY A 587 32.45 25.03 33.37
C GLY A 587 31.70 25.94 32.40
N ASN A 588 31.25 27.11 32.87
CA ASN A 588 30.53 28.06 32.03
C ASN A 588 31.52 28.94 31.25
N LYS A 589 31.47 28.89 29.92
CA LYS A 589 32.33 29.71 29.06
C LYS A 589 31.50 30.41 27.99
N ARG A 590 31.73 31.71 27.83
CA ARG A 590 31.17 32.48 26.71
C ARG A 590 31.94 32.18 25.44
N VAL A 591 31.22 31.94 24.36
CA VAL A 591 31.73 31.58 23.03
C VAL A 591 31.05 32.46 21.98
N LYS A 592 31.81 32.78 20.93
CA LYS A 592 31.34 33.53 19.76
C LYS A 592 31.84 32.84 18.51
N GLY A 593 31.12 33.05 17.42
CA GLY A 593 31.51 32.55 16.11
C GLY A 593 30.35 32.56 15.15
N TYR A 594 30.26 31.53 14.31
CA TYR A 594 29.26 31.42 13.26
C TYR A 594 28.33 30.24 13.47
N CYS A 595 27.09 30.44 13.06
CA CYS A 595 26.03 29.46 13.11
C CYS A 595 25.43 29.24 11.73
N TYR A 596 25.24 27.97 11.39
CA TYR A 596 24.33 27.53 10.36
C TYR A 596 23.05 26.98 11.01
N ALA A 597 21.90 27.24 10.40
CA ALA A 597 20.65 26.66 10.86
C ALA A 597 19.66 26.38 9.71
N ASP A 598 19.05 25.20 9.80
CA ASP A 598 18.04 24.72 8.87
C ASP A 598 16.84 24.09 9.58
N THR A 599 15.71 24.09 8.88
CA THR A 599 14.53 23.32 9.25
C THR A 599 14.21 22.34 8.12
N SER A 600 13.85 21.12 8.48
CA SER A 600 13.38 20.14 7.52
C SER A 600 12.17 19.38 8.05
N TYR A 601 11.17 19.16 7.21
CA TYR A 601 10.05 18.28 7.53
C TYR A 601 9.91 17.16 6.50
N SER A 602 9.40 16.03 6.95
CA SER A 602 9.10 14.87 6.12
C SER A 602 7.77 14.24 6.51
N THR A 603 6.98 13.89 5.51
CA THR A 603 5.77 13.06 5.65
C THR A 603 6.03 11.60 5.33
N VAL A 604 7.30 11.26 5.05
CA VAL A 604 7.78 9.91 4.73
C VAL A 604 8.86 9.49 5.74
N PRO A 605 8.80 8.26 6.29
CA PRO A 605 9.86 7.74 7.15
C PRO A 605 11.24 7.75 6.46
N ALA A 606 12.29 8.06 7.22
CA ALA A 606 13.65 8.22 6.71
C ALA A 606 14.11 7.03 5.83
N TYR A 607 13.90 5.80 6.31
CA TYR A 607 14.28 4.54 5.64
C TYR A 607 13.59 4.32 4.28
N LYS A 608 12.43 4.95 4.06
CA LYS A 608 11.71 4.95 2.77
C LYS A 608 12.13 6.10 1.86
N SER A 609 12.48 7.25 2.45
CA SER A 609 12.85 8.44 1.69
C SER A 609 14.26 8.36 1.11
N ALA A 610 15.22 7.80 1.83
CA ALA A 610 16.62 7.76 1.44
C ALA A 610 17.34 6.54 2.05
N SER A 611 18.41 6.09 1.40
CA SER A 611 19.38 5.16 1.98
C SER A 611 20.46 5.88 2.76
N LEU A 612 20.91 7.02 2.25
CA LEU A 612 21.92 7.91 2.84
C LEU A 612 21.50 9.37 2.66
N TRP A 613 21.55 10.14 3.74
CA TRP A 613 21.56 11.59 3.73
C TRP A 613 22.98 12.08 3.97
N LEU A 614 23.52 12.84 3.02
CA LEU A 614 24.78 13.54 3.15
C LEU A 614 24.49 15.01 3.41
N ARG A 615 25.01 15.56 4.50
CA ARG A 615 24.97 17.00 4.77
C ARG A 615 26.38 17.47 5.07
N MET A 616 26.79 18.59 4.49
CA MET A 616 28.07 19.22 4.80
C MET A 616 27.89 20.72 4.92
N GLU A 617 28.60 21.29 5.89
CA GLU A 617 28.76 22.72 6.06
C GLU A 617 30.25 23.06 6.18
N ALA A 618 30.67 24.10 5.46
CA ALA A 618 32.05 24.53 5.35
C ALA A 618 32.16 26.03 5.64
N PHE A 619 33.17 26.40 6.42
CA PHE A 619 33.51 27.78 6.72
C PHE A 619 34.90 28.09 6.17
N ASP A 620 35.00 29.10 5.32
CA ASP A 620 36.29 29.58 4.80
C ASP A 620 37.00 30.40 5.89
N ASP A 621 38.14 29.88 6.36
CA ASP A 621 38.92 30.44 7.46
C ASP A 621 39.64 31.75 7.09
N GLY A 622 39.71 32.12 5.80
CA GLY A 622 40.48 33.27 5.31
C GLY A 622 39.71 34.36 4.58
N ALA A 623 38.49 34.09 4.09
CA ALA A 623 37.79 35.00 3.17
C ALA A 623 36.30 35.25 3.46
N ASP A 624 35.85 35.00 4.69
CA ASP A 624 34.46 35.19 5.13
C ASP A 624 33.41 34.53 4.21
N GLY A 625 33.76 33.37 3.67
CA GLY A 625 32.89 32.52 2.86
C GLY A 625 32.27 31.36 3.64
N THR A 626 31.10 30.89 3.21
CA THR A 626 30.52 29.59 3.63
C THR A 626 30.12 28.76 2.43
N ALA A 627 30.14 27.45 2.58
CA ALA A 627 29.50 26.54 1.64
C ALA A 627 28.66 25.51 2.38
N ALA A 628 27.51 25.14 1.81
CA ALA A 628 26.66 24.08 2.33
C ALA A 628 26.29 23.13 1.19
N LEU A 629 26.44 21.84 1.45
CA LEU A 629 26.08 20.74 0.54
C LEU A 629 25.06 19.86 1.25
N ALA A 630 23.96 19.54 0.59
CA ALA A 630 23.04 18.52 1.06
C ALA A 630 22.69 17.59 -0.11
N VAL A 631 22.74 16.27 0.11
CA VAL A 631 22.46 15.26 -0.91
C VAL A 631 21.63 14.13 -0.31
N LEU A 632 20.58 13.76 -1.01
CA LEU A 632 19.70 12.65 -0.73
C LEU A 632 20.02 11.51 -1.71
N PHE A 633 20.50 10.39 -1.18
CA PHE A 633 20.66 9.16 -1.96
C PHE A 633 19.43 8.27 -1.77
N PRO A 634 18.67 7.95 -2.83
CA PRO A 634 17.45 7.15 -2.69
C PRO A 634 17.74 5.69 -2.30
N PRO A 635 16.72 4.95 -1.81
CA PRO A 635 16.87 3.52 -1.52
C PRO A 635 17.15 2.66 -2.77
N GLN A 636 17.83 1.53 -2.59
CA GLN A 636 18.11 0.57 -3.66
C GLN A 636 16.81 0.08 -4.34
N GLY A 637 16.83 0.02 -5.68
CA GLY A 637 15.64 -0.32 -6.49
C GLY A 637 14.77 0.89 -6.83
N SER A 638 15.05 2.06 -6.27
CA SER A 638 14.43 3.32 -6.68
C SER A 638 14.86 3.69 -8.11
N LEU A 639 13.91 4.16 -8.91
CA LEU A 639 14.17 4.73 -10.24
C LEU A 639 14.74 6.16 -10.16
N HIS A 640 14.83 6.75 -8.96
CA HIS A 640 15.32 8.11 -8.73
C HIS A 640 16.85 8.17 -8.66
N LYS A 641 17.40 9.28 -9.14
CA LYS A 641 18.83 9.61 -8.97
C LYS A 641 19.05 10.34 -7.65
N PRO A 642 20.30 10.40 -7.15
CA PRO A 642 20.63 11.28 -6.03
C PRO A 642 20.26 12.73 -6.35
N GLU A 643 19.62 13.39 -5.39
CA GLU A 643 19.24 14.80 -5.47
C GLU A 643 20.13 15.59 -4.53
N GLY A 644 20.72 16.69 -5.00
CA GLY A 644 21.66 17.45 -4.18
C GLY A 644 21.67 18.94 -4.48
N TRP A 645 22.07 19.71 -3.48
CA TRP A 645 22.12 21.16 -3.55
C TRP A 645 23.42 21.67 -2.97
N LEU A 646 24.06 22.62 -3.67
CA LEU A 646 25.29 23.27 -3.26
C LEU A 646 25.08 24.78 -3.22
N TYR A 647 25.34 25.35 -2.05
CA TYR A 647 25.22 26.78 -1.78
C TYR A 647 26.56 27.34 -1.36
N THR A 648 26.87 28.54 -1.82
CA THR A 648 27.99 29.33 -1.31
C THR A 648 27.51 30.71 -0.87
N SER A 649 28.12 31.24 0.18
CA SER A 649 27.92 32.61 0.63
C SER A 649 29.26 33.30 0.85
N ARG A 650 29.28 34.62 0.74
CA ARG A 650 30.43 35.47 1.04
C ARG A 650 29.93 36.78 1.64
N ASN A 651 30.50 37.22 2.75
CA ASN A 651 30.14 38.47 3.43
C ASN A 651 28.63 38.60 3.72
N GLY A 652 27.98 37.49 4.13
CA GLY A 652 26.55 37.48 4.44
C GLY A 652 25.60 37.49 3.23
N ASN A 653 26.12 37.44 2.00
CA ASN A 653 25.31 37.32 0.78
C ASN A 653 25.46 35.94 0.14
N THR A 654 24.35 35.33 -0.28
CA THR A 654 24.42 34.11 -1.10
C THR A 654 25.05 34.45 -2.44
N GLU A 655 26.08 33.71 -2.82
CA GLU A 655 26.89 33.98 -4.00
C GLU A 655 26.51 33.05 -5.15
N ILE A 656 26.58 31.73 -4.95
CA ILE A 656 26.23 30.73 -5.96
C ILE A 656 25.25 29.72 -5.36
N ARG A 657 24.27 29.33 -6.18
CA ARG A 657 23.24 28.35 -5.88
C ARG A 657 23.20 27.33 -7.01
N SER A 658 23.21 26.06 -6.68
CA SER A 658 23.03 24.99 -7.67
C SER A 658 22.22 23.84 -7.08
N SER A 659 21.27 23.35 -7.86
CA SER A 659 20.49 22.13 -7.62
C SER A 659 20.87 20.99 -8.56
N ASP A 660 21.80 21.22 -9.50
CA ASP A 660 22.38 20.17 -10.35
C ASP A 660 23.74 19.79 -9.77
N VAL A 661 23.70 18.99 -8.71
CA VAL A 661 24.89 18.56 -7.98
C VAL A 661 25.13 17.08 -8.24
N LYS A 662 26.30 16.76 -8.79
CA LYS A 662 26.77 15.38 -8.95
C LYS A 662 27.84 15.10 -7.91
N VAL A 663 27.62 14.06 -7.11
CA VAL A 663 28.54 13.68 -6.05
C VAL A 663 29.17 12.33 -6.36
N THR A 664 30.48 12.25 -6.15
CA THR A 664 31.27 11.03 -6.17
C THR A 664 31.80 10.80 -4.76
N LEU A 665 31.56 9.59 -4.25
CA LEU A 665 31.98 9.14 -2.92
C LEU A 665 33.15 8.18 -3.09
N GLU A 666 34.26 8.46 -2.44
CA GLU A 666 35.53 7.75 -2.63
C GLU A 666 36.14 7.35 -1.28
N GLU A 667 37.11 6.43 -1.35
CA GLU A 667 37.90 5.97 -0.19
C GLU A 667 37.01 5.50 0.98
N PRO A 668 36.12 4.50 0.79
CA PRO A 668 35.24 4.06 1.86
C PRO A 668 36.05 3.47 3.02
N ARG A 669 35.70 3.89 4.24
CA ARG A 669 36.23 3.34 5.48
C ARG A 669 35.12 2.59 6.21
N HIS A 670 35.43 1.35 6.62
CA HIS A 670 34.50 0.50 7.34
C HIS A 670 34.40 0.99 8.79
N GLU A 671 33.22 1.48 9.18
CA GLU A 671 32.94 1.97 10.53
C GLU A 671 31.86 1.11 11.21
N PRO A 672 32.07 0.64 12.45
CA PRO A 672 31.10 -0.19 13.14
C PRO A 672 29.91 0.64 13.65
N GLY A 673 28.70 0.17 13.36
CA GLY A 673 27.42 0.78 13.75
C GLY A 673 26.42 -0.25 14.27
N GLY A 674 26.21 -0.28 15.58
CA GLY A 674 25.31 -1.24 16.22
C GLY A 674 25.70 -2.70 15.93
N ARG A 675 24.91 -3.40 15.11
CA ARG A 675 25.15 -4.80 14.67
C ARG A 675 25.78 -4.91 13.28
N PHE A 676 25.97 -3.80 12.57
CA PHE A 676 26.39 -3.77 11.17
C PHE A 676 27.66 -2.94 10.99
N GLU A 677 28.34 -3.10 9.87
CA GLU A 677 29.45 -2.25 9.43
C GLU A 677 28.99 -1.39 8.26
N TYR A 678 29.31 -0.10 8.30
CA TYR A 678 28.92 0.87 7.27
C TYR A 678 30.16 1.37 6.54
N ASP A 679 30.04 1.49 5.22
CA ASP A 679 31.05 2.10 4.38
C ASP A 679 30.88 3.62 4.38
N VAL A 680 31.72 4.31 5.15
CA VAL A 680 31.69 5.77 5.27
C VAL A 680 32.76 6.40 4.35
N PRO A 681 32.37 7.17 3.32
CA PRO A 681 33.31 7.81 2.41
C PRO A 681 34.28 8.73 3.15
N GLN A 682 35.57 8.65 2.84
CA GLN A 682 36.60 9.54 3.41
C GLN A 682 36.97 10.68 2.45
N ARG A 683 36.60 10.56 1.17
CA ARG A 683 36.77 11.61 0.17
C ARG A 683 35.48 11.82 -0.60
N ILE A 684 35.04 13.07 -0.72
CA ILE A 684 33.83 13.44 -1.46
C ILE A 684 34.20 14.46 -2.51
N VAL A 685 33.75 14.26 -3.75
CA VAL A 685 33.87 15.23 -4.83
C VAL A 685 32.48 15.58 -5.32
N ALA A 686 32.04 16.82 -5.08
CA ALA A 686 30.78 17.36 -5.56
C ALA A 686 31.05 18.37 -6.69
N VAL A 687 30.45 18.13 -7.85
CA VAL A 687 30.51 19.04 -9.01
C VAL A 687 29.11 19.62 -9.23
N ALA A 688 29.05 20.95 -9.34
CA ALA A 688 27.79 21.66 -9.54
C ALA A 688 27.91 22.73 -10.63
N LEU A 689 26.78 23.05 -11.27
CA LEU A 689 26.68 24.13 -12.25
C LEU A 689 25.86 25.28 -11.67
N GLY A 690 26.46 26.46 -11.56
CA GLY A 690 25.83 27.69 -11.09
C GLY A 690 24.90 28.30 -12.14
N SER A 691 24.01 29.18 -11.67
CA SER A 691 23.01 29.85 -12.51
C SER A 691 23.55 30.75 -13.62
N ARG A 692 24.85 31.12 -13.59
CA ARG A 692 25.51 31.96 -14.61
C ARG A 692 26.61 31.18 -15.34
N ASP A 693 26.42 29.87 -15.52
CA ASP A 693 27.39 28.94 -16.11
C ASP A 693 28.72 28.84 -15.32
N GLU A 694 28.72 29.13 -14.02
CA GLU A 694 29.88 28.86 -13.17
C GLU A 694 30.02 27.36 -12.90
N LYS A 695 31.22 26.80 -13.00
CA LYS A 695 31.48 25.41 -12.61
C LYS A 695 32.09 25.37 -11.21
N LEU A 696 31.43 24.68 -10.29
CA LEU A 696 31.87 24.50 -8.93
C LEU A 696 32.38 23.08 -8.75
N THR A 697 33.56 22.93 -8.17
CA THR A 697 34.10 21.64 -7.74
C THR A 697 34.49 21.74 -6.27
N LEU A 698 33.71 21.08 -5.44
CA LEU A 698 33.92 20.98 -4.00
C LEU A 698 34.53 19.60 -3.70
N THR A 699 35.71 19.61 -3.10
CA THR A 699 36.38 18.40 -2.62
C THR A 699 36.42 18.43 -1.10
N LEU A 700 35.97 17.37 -0.46
CA LEU A 700 36.08 17.15 0.98
C LEU A 700 37.01 15.98 1.24
N GLN A 701 37.87 16.13 2.24
CA GLN A 701 38.75 15.08 2.73
C GLN A 701 38.60 14.95 4.24
N ALA A 702 38.16 13.78 4.68
CA ALA A 702 38.00 13.44 6.09
C ALA A 702 39.34 13.49 6.82
N ARG A 703 39.35 14.23 7.93
CA ARG A 703 40.49 14.32 8.85
C ARG A 703 40.26 13.50 10.09
N ARG A 704 39.08 13.64 10.69
CA ARG A 704 38.77 13.06 12.00
C ARG A 704 37.29 12.71 12.12
N LEU A 705 37.00 11.49 12.56
CA LEU A 705 35.67 11.11 13.04
C LEU A 705 35.43 11.83 14.38
N LEU A 706 34.44 12.71 14.42
CA LEU A 706 34.07 13.45 15.63
C LEU A 706 33.03 12.70 16.45
N TYR A 707 32.06 12.11 15.75
CA TYR A 707 30.89 11.54 16.39
C TYR A 707 30.29 10.41 15.57
N LYS A 708 29.76 9.41 16.26
CA LYS A 708 28.93 8.36 15.66
C LYS A 708 27.74 8.08 16.54
N GLU A 709 26.61 7.80 15.92
CA GLU A 709 25.34 7.65 16.60
C GLU A 709 24.60 6.42 16.10
N ASP A 710 24.21 5.56 17.04
CA ASP A 710 23.18 4.56 16.82
C ASP A 710 21.82 5.17 17.16
N VAL A 711 21.07 5.59 16.15
CA VAL A 711 19.76 6.23 16.30
C VAL A 711 18.75 5.27 16.96
N LEU A 712 18.97 3.95 16.87
CA LEU A 712 18.16 2.96 17.59
C LEU A 712 18.65 2.70 19.02
N GLY A 713 19.82 3.19 19.38
CA GLY A 713 20.46 2.99 20.68
C GLY A 713 19.63 3.54 21.85
N GLU A 714 18.85 4.59 21.60
CA GLU A 714 17.97 5.24 22.58
C GLU A 714 16.60 4.54 22.73
N MET A 715 16.29 3.58 21.85
CA MET A 715 15.04 2.83 21.92
C MET A 715 15.09 1.72 22.98
N GLY A 716 13.95 1.47 23.62
CA GLY A 716 13.79 0.32 24.51
C GLY A 716 14.09 -1.01 23.77
N PRO A 717 14.51 -2.08 24.49
CA PRO A 717 15.04 -3.30 23.88
C PRO A 717 14.14 -3.95 22.82
N LEU A 718 12.81 -3.93 23.05
CA LEU A 718 11.82 -4.47 22.13
C LEU A 718 11.67 -3.61 20.88
N SER A 719 11.54 -2.29 21.04
CA SER A 719 11.44 -1.34 19.92
C SER A 719 12.70 -1.36 19.06
N ARG A 720 13.88 -1.41 19.69
CA ARG A 720 15.16 -1.56 19.00
C ARG A 720 15.24 -2.85 18.19
N LEU A 721 14.84 -3.98 18.78
CA LEU A 721 14.80 -5.26 18.07
C LEU A 721 13.86 -5.19 16.86
N LEU A 722 12.68 -4.61 17.00
CA LEU A 722 11.69 -4.49 15.93
C LEU A 722 12.16 -3.58 14.81
N VAL A 723 12.61 -2.36 15.13
CA VAL A 723 13.04 -1.40 14.10
C VAL A 723 14.31 -1.89 13.39
N SER A 724 15.27 -2.50 14.12
CA SER A 724 16.54 -3.02 13.56
C SER A 724 16.36 -4.05 12.43
N THR A 725 15.16 -4.63 12.31
CA THR A 725 14.84 -5.62 11.29
C THR A 725 14.48 -5.00 9.94
N VAL A 726 14.00 -3.76 9.93
CA VAL A 726 13.57 -3.03 8.72
C VAL A 726 14.51 -1.87 8.39
N ALA A 727 15.06 -1.21 9.40
CA ALA A 727 16.00 -0.10 9.26
C ALA A 727 17.16 -0.27 10.25
N ALA A 728 18.31 0.30 9.95
CA ALA A 728 19.44 0.31 10.87
C ALA A 728 20.07 1.70 10.81
N PRO A 729 19.37 2.74 11.28
CA PRO A 729 19.83 4.10 11.12
C PRO A 729 21.09 4.36 11.94
N MET A 730 22.11 4.89 11.28
CA MET A 730 23.40 5.25 11.86
C MET A 730 23.82 6.61 11.30
N ALA A 731 24.29 7.50 12.18
CA ALA A 731 24.87 8.77 11.75
C ALA A 731 26.36 8.82 12.08
N TYR A 732 27.16 9.37 11.16
CA TYR A 732 28.59 9.62 11.35
C TYR A 732 28.90 11.06 11.02
N THR A 733 29.58 11.76 11.93
CA THR A 733 30.02 13.14 11.72
C THR A 733 31.53 13.20 11.67
N TYR A 734 32.05 13.75 10.58
CA TYR A 734 33.47 13.97 10.35
C TYR A 734 33.79 15.46 10.34
N GLU A 735 34.98 15.76 10.83
CA GLU A 735 35.70 16.99 10.49
C GLU A 735 36.49 16.74 9.21
N ASP A 736 36.27 17.59 8.21
CA ASP A 736 36.89 17.51 6.90
C ASP A 736 37.71 18.78 6.63
N SER A 737 38.74 18.64 5.80
CA SER A 737 39.19 19.78 5.00
C SER A 737 38.35 19.89 3.74
N PHE A 738 37.92 21.09 3.38
CA PHE A 738 37.31 21.33 2.09
C PHE A 738 38.23 22.15 1.16
N THR A 739 38.06 21.94 -0.13
CA THR A 739 38.60 22.80 -1.19
C THR A 739 37.49 23.05 -2.20
N LEU A 740 37.10 24.30 -2.37
CA LEU A 740 36.08 24.74 -3.31
C LEU A 740 36.75 25.50 -4.46
N ARG A 741 36.62 24.98 -5.67
CA ARG A 741 37.08 25.60 -6.91
C ARG A 741 35.89 26.18 -7.66
N ILE A 742 35.94 27.48 -7.97
CA ILE A 742 34.90 28.18 -8.73
C ILE A 742 35.53 28.64 -10.04
N GLU A 743 35.06 28.09 -11.14
CA GLU A 743 35.47 28.45 -12.50
C GLU A 743 34.40 29.35 -13.13
N ARG A 744 34.79 30.58 -13.48
CA ARG A 744 33.95 31.58 -14.16
C ARG A 744 34.56 31.91 -15.51
N LYS A 745 33.72 32.04 -16.54
CA LYS A 745 34.19 32.31 -17.89
C LYS A 745 34.84 33.69 -17.98
N GLY A 746 36.16 33.73 -18.19
CA GLY A 746 36.92 34.98 -18.34
C GLY A 746 37.46 35.59 -17.03
N GLU A 747 37.23 34.94 -15.89
CA GLU A 747 37.81 35.31 -14.59
C GLU A 747 38.89 34.29 -14.17
N PRO A 748 39.89 34.69 -13.35
CA PRO A 748 40.85 33.74 -12.80
C PRO A 748 40.13 32.70 -11.92
N LEU A 749 40.64 31.46 -11.95
CA LEU A 749 40.15 30.38 -11.09
C LEU A 749 40.20 30.82 -9.62
N GLU A 750 39.06 30.75 -8.96
CA GLU A 750 38.97 31.02 -7.53
C GLU A 750 39.04 29.71 -6.75
N VAL A 751 39.90 29.67 -5.73
CA VAL A 751 40.04 28.50 -4.85
C VAL A 751 39.87 28.95 -3.41
N ARG A 752 38.93 28.32 -2.70
CA ARG A 752 38.70 28.49 -1.26
C ARG A 752 39.00 27.20 -0.54
N SER A 753 39.50 27.30 0.67
CA SER A 753 39.81 26.14 1.50
C SER A 753 39.64 26.47 2.96
N GLY A 754 39.29 25.45 3.75
CA GLY A 754 39.12 25.61 5.19
C GLY A 754 38.66 24.31 5.80
N THR A 755 37.96 24.43 6.92
CA THR A 755 37.37 23.29 7.63
C THR A 755 35.89 23.15 7.30
N ALA A 756 35.44 21.91 7.28
CA ALA A 756 34.06 21.54 7.05
C ALA A 756 33.64 20.42 7.99
N LEU A 757 32.34 20.29 8.16
CA LEU A 757 31.73 19.22 8.93
C LEU A 757 30.78 18.48 8.01
N THR A 758 31.02 17.19 7.86
CA THR A 758 30.16 16.32 7.07
C THR A 758 29.45 15.33 7.97
N GLU A 759 28.14 15.23 7.78
CA GLU A 759 27.30 14.19 8.36
C GLU A 759 26.84 13.21 7.28
N PHE A 760 27.05 11.93 7.58
CA PHE A 760 26.49 10.80 6.86
C PHE A 760 25.42 10.16 7.72
N SER A 761 24.16 10.36 7.37
CA SER A 761 23.00 9.81 8.04
C SER A 761 22.41 8.66 7.22
N TYR A 762 22.87 7.45 7.53
CA TYR A 762 22.36 6.21 6.95
C TYR A 762 21.00 5.88 7.56
N ALA A 763 20.00 5.61 6.74
CA ALA A 763 18.68 5.20 7.21
C ALA A 763 18.46 3.68 7.09
N ASN A 764 19.18 3.04 6.16
CA ASN A 764 19.00 1.65 5.76
C ASN A 764 20.20 0.78 6.12
N LYS A 765 20.01 -0.55 6.05
CA LYS A 765 21.10 -1.51 6.29
C LYS A 765 22.18 -1.43 5.19
N PRO A 766 23.44 -1.79 5.50
CA PRO A 766 24.54 -1.66 4.54
C PRO A 766 24.32 -2.35 3.20
N SER A 767 23.67 -3.52 3.18
CA SER A 767 23.38 -4.26 1.94
C SER A 767 22.49 -3.50 0.95
N GLN A 768 21.72 -2.51 1.44
CA GLN A 768 20.85 -1.65 0.62
C GLN A 768 21.55 -0.38 0.13
N LEU A 769 22.82 -0.17 0.48
CA LEU A 769 23.65 0.95 0.01
C LEU A 769 24.52 0.56 -1.19
N ALA A 770 24.84 -0.73 -1.33
CA ALA A 770 25.86 -1.25 -2.25
C ALA A 770 25.61 -1.05 -3.77
N ALA A 771 24.48 -0.44 -4.16
CA ALA A 771 24.17 -0.11 -5.55
C ALA A 771 23.90 1.38 -5.81
N ALA A 772 24.08 2.25 -4.79
CA ALA A 772 23.93 3.70 -4.91
C ALA A 772 25.25 4.43 -5.21
N PHE A 773 26.36 3.68 -5.26
CA PHE A 773 27.72 4.18 -5.47
C PHE A 773 28.18 4.01 -6.93
#